data_AF-A0A9D6FH73-F1
#
_entry.id   AF-A0A9D6FH73-F1
#
_cell.length_a   1.000
_cell.length_b   1.000
_cell.length_c   1.000
_cell.angle_alpha   90.00
_cell.angle_beta   90.00
_cell.angle_gamma   90.00
#
_symmetry.space_group_name_H-M   'P 1'
#
loop_
_entity.id
_entity.type
_entity.pdbx_description
1 polymer ?
#
loop_
_entity_poly.entity_id
_entity_poly.type
_entity_poly.pdbx_seq_one_letter_code
_entity_poly.pdbx_strand_id
1 'polypeptide(L)'
;MDLLKTMTVFWLGVFDIWLAVPAGMAMRLHPFVTGAAAAVGGILAGVLVSILGERAKAWLARSKGGDGTRPARLHRIWNRYGAIGLGLLSPLLIGGAEGIAVGVILGAPPWWLLFWTSVGTAFWTVVITAGGSVGLAAVPPCYGSLVSLLMWGALAASYVVLVVYGTRLIRARWKGRKMKKEGYQMVGTEVESDIRRAGPISQTVNGFPYRTSYWFDRPHDRAPRLEGTGRVDVAVVGGGFAGLSAARSLKEADSSLEVALVESEHVGFGASGRNGGGVSPIPPMTWLLDRLDDRSRREDVRWAIGYIHEQSRELGEMIQSEGIDCDYRPAPIIVTAPRSFQRALLRWLAETCGLAGVNCRALSAADLRDTIAYPTRGGLMFVEGHMVHPFKLARGLREILLRRGVRLYEDTRVARVLPTREGVDLLTADGARLHARKVVLATNAYTSQLRFGPRRPFPMPVHTYLLATEPLDDAILAKLRMGGRFIGDTAASFCYARIHEHRLLFGGGDKYMSKASTEADRAPKVYERLHAEMLRYFPFLADTRLDAAWGGPYHQTFTDAPIVRPAAHAPNVVLNIGYGSGGVAQTQFSGRLVAGLVLGERFVDPDAERLRRIFETTRAPIAEALKLGLRLLPSAILGS
;
A
#
# COMPACT_ATOMS: atom_id res chain seq x y z
N MET A 1 -0.42 59.23 19.48
CA MET A 1 -0.80 57.81 19.69
C MET A 1 -1.20 57.13 18.38
N ASP A 2 -1.97 57.79 17.50
CA ASP A 2 -2.40 57.18 16.23
C ASP A 2 -1.30 57.04 15.16
N LEU A 3 -0.28 57.90 15.18
CA LEU A 3 0.90 57.72 14.32
C LEU A 3 1.64 56.41 14.61
N LEU A 4 1.87 56.10 15.89
CA LEU A 4 2.55 54.86 16.30
C LEU A 4 1.74 53.62 15.92
N LYS A 5 0.42 53.65 16.09
CA LYS A 5 -0.49 52.59 15.65
C LYS A 5 -0.46 52.41 14.13
N THR A 6 -0.49 53.51 13.39
CA THR A 6 -0.41 53.51 11.92
C THR A 6 0.92 52.93 11.44
N MET A 7 2.04 53.33 12.06
CA MET A 7 3.36 52.77 11.76
C MET A 7 3.46 51.29 12.11
N THR A 8 2.82 50.86 13.20
CA THR A 8 2.76 49.45 13.59
C THR A 8 2.01 48.63 12.54
N VAL A 9 0.84 49.09 12.11
CA VAL A 9 0.07 48.43 11.03
C VAL A 9 0.85 48.41 9.73
N PHE A 10 1.53 49.50 9.38
CA PHE A 10 2.39 49.57 8.20
C PHE A 10 3.51 48.51 8.23
N TRP A 11 4.28 48.44 9.32
CA TRP A 11 5.37 47.48 9.43
C TRP A 11 4.88 46.05 9.49
N LEU A 12 3.76 45.79 10.18
CA LEU A 12 3.12 44.48 10.12
C LEU A 12 2.66 44.15 8.70
N GLY A 13 2.21 45.13 7.93
CA GLY A 13 1.83 44.95 6.52
C GLY A 13 3.01 44.59 5.63
N VAL A 14 4.23 45.02 5.97
CA VAL A 14 5.46 44.58 5.29
C VAL A 14 5.71 43.08 5.49
N PHE A 15 5.28 42.51 6.61
CA PHE A 15 5.38 41.09 6.88
C PHE A 15 4.17 40.31 6.37
N ASP A 16 2.96 40.69 6.80
CA ASP A 16 1.72 40.03 6.40
C ASP A 16 0.47 40.94 6.62
N ILE A 17 -0.36 41.05 5.58
CA ILE A 17 -1.61 41.83 5.61
C ILE A 17 -2.62 41.21 6.59
N TRP A 18 -2.61 39.89 6.78
CA TRP A 18 -3.46 39.17 7.73
C TRP A 18 -3.11 39.47 9.18
N LEU A 19 -1.90 39.95 9.46
CA LEU A 19 -1.49 40.41 10.78
C LEU A 19 -1.76 41.90 10.95
N ALA A 20 -1.52 42.68 9.90
CA ALA A 20 -1.63 44.13 9.90
C ALA A 20 -3.07 44.65 10.11
N VAL A 21 -4.04 44.13 9.35
CA VAL A 21 -5.42 44.64 9.39
C VAL A 21 -6.10 44.32 10.74
N PRO A 22 -6.02 43.09 11.28
CA PRO A 22 -6.58 42.80 12.61
C PRO A 22 -5.90 43.57 13.73
N ALA A 23 -4.58 43.77 13.66
CA ALA A 23 -3.85 44.59 14.64
C ALA A 23 -4.33 46.05 14.62
N GLY A 24 -4.52 46.63 13.44
CA GLY A 24 -5.07 47.99 13.30
C GLY A 24 -6.48 48.13 13.85
N MET A 25 -7.35 47.15 13.59
CA MET A 25 -8.70 47.11 14.16
C MET A 25 -8.67 46.95 15.69
N ALA A 26 -7.83 46.06 16.22
CA ALA A 26 -7.67 45.84 17.66
C ALA A 26 -7.14 47.09 18.38
N MET A 27 -6.25 47.85 17.73
CA MET A 27 -5.76 49.14 18.21
C MET A 27 -6.77 50.29 18.04
N ARG A 28 -7.97 49.99 17.53
CA ARG A 28 -9.06 50.94 17.22
C ARG A 28 -8.63 52.05 16.26
N LEU A 29 -7.73 51.75 15.34
CA LEU A 29 -7.31 52.68 14.29
C LEU A 29 -8.41 52.75 13.22
N HIS A 30 -8.64 53.94 12.66
CA HIS A 30 -9.72 54.14 11.70
C HIS A 30 -9.58 53.13 10.53
N PRO A 31 -10.64 52.41 10.14
CA PRO A 31 -10.56 51.34 9.13
C PRO A 31 -9.85 51.76 7.84
N PHE A 32 -10.14 52.96 7.35
CA PHE A 32 -9.48 53.49 6.16
C PHE A 32 -7.96 53.65 6.34
N VAL A 33 -7.52 54.13 7.50
CA VAL A 33 -6.10 54.32 7.82
C VAL A 33 -5.42 52.96 8.03
N THR A 34 -6.09 52.01 8.70
CA THR A 34 -5.63 50.63 8.85
C THR A 34 -5.42 49.95 7.49
N GLY A 35 -6.42 50.04 6.61
CA GLY A 35 -6.35 49.45 5.27
C GLY A 35 -5.27 50.10 4.41
N ALA A 36 -5.17 51.43 4.41
CA ALA A 36 -4.14 52.15 3.66
C ALA A 36 -2.72 51.79 4.16
N ALA A 37 -2.48 51.84 5.47
CA ALA A 37 -1.17 51.52 6.04
C ALA A 37 -0.73 50.08 5.76
N ALA A 38 -1.63 49.10 5.92
CA ALA A 38 -1.35 47.70 5.64
C ALA A 38 -1.04 47.45 4.15
N ALA A 39 -1.82 48.07 3.24
CA ALA A 39 -1.61 47.93 1.81
C ALA A 39 -0.26 48.53 1.37
N VAL A 40 0.09 49.73 1.85
CA VAL A 40 1.38 50.37 1.52
C VAL A 40 2.54 49.53 2.05
N GLY A 41 2.43 48.97 3.27
CA GLY A 41 3.43 48.06 3.83
C GLY A 41 3.65 46.81 2.97
N GLY A 42 2.56 46.12 2.59
CA GLY A 42 2.64 44.90 1.77
C GLY A 42 3.15 45.16 0.35
N ILE A 43 2.82 46.31 -0.23
CA ILE A 43 3.37 46.74 -1.52
C ILE A 43 4.87 47.00 -1.41
N LEU A 44 5.33 47.68 -0.36
CA LEU A 44 6.76 47.93 -0.12
C LEU A 44 7.56 46.62 0.00
N ALA A 45 7.02 45.63 0.73
CA ALA A 45 7.64 44.31 0.84
C ALA A 45 7.78 43.63 -0.53
N GLY A 46 6.74 43.70 -1.36
CA GLY A 46 6.78 43.19 -2.73
C GLY A 46 7.84 43.86 -3.59
N VAL A 47 7.99 45.19 -3.49
CA VAL A 47 9.03 45.94 -4.18
C VAL A 47 10.43 45.50 -3.73
N LEU A 48 10.66 45.38 -2.42
CA LEU A 48 11.94 44.95 -1.84
C LEU A 48 12.33 43.54 -2.30
N VAL A 49 11.38 42.59 -2.25
CA VAL A 49 11.61 41.22 -2.69
C VAL A 49 11.83 41.13 -4.19
N SER A 50 11.15 41.95 -4.99
CA SER A 50 11.39 42.02 -6.44
C SER A 50 12.81 42.47 -6.75
N ILE A 51 13.33 43.48 -6.03
CA ILE A 51 14.69 44.01 -6.22
C ILE A 51 15.75 42.98 -5.75
N LEU A 52 15.51 42.32 -4.62
CA LEU A 52 16.41 41.29 -4.08
C LEU A 52 16.40 40.01 -4.92
N GLY A 53 15.24 39.62 -5.46
CA GLY A 53 15.06 38.42 -6.29
C GLY A 53 15.80 38.51 -7.62
N GLU A 54 15.82 39.68 -8.26
CA GLU A 54 16.63 39.93 -9.47
C GLU A 54 18.13 39.77 -9.19
N ARG A 55 18.62 40.28 -8.06
CA ARG A 55 20.03 40.12 -7.63
C ARG A 55 20.37 38.66 -7.32
N ALA A 56 19.49 37.93 -6.64
CA ALA A 56 19.68 36.52 -6.32
C ALA A 56 19.69 35.63 -7.58
N LYS A 57 18.84 35.93 -8.57
CA LYS A 57 18.79 35.24 -9.85
C LYS A 57 20.05 35.52 -10.69
N ALA A 58 20.54 36.76 -10.71
CA ALA A 58 21.79 37.14 -11.37
C ALA A 58 23.04 36.57 -10.68
N TRP A 59 22.98 36.27 -9.38
CA TRP A 59 24.04 35.57 -8.64
C TRP A 59 24.03 34.06 -8.92
N LEU A 60 22.86 33.42 -8.93
CA LEU A 60 22.68 32.00 -9.29
C LEU A 60 23.07 31.70 -10.75
N ALA A 61 22.81 32.62 -11.67
CA ALA A 61 23.23 32.50 -13.07
C ALA A 61 24.76 32.57 -13.24
N ARG A 62 25.48 33.25 -12.33
CA ARG A 62 26.95 33.33 -12.35
C ARG A 62 27.63 32.12 -11.70
N SER A 63 26.97 31.41 -10.79
CA SER A 63 27.51 30.24 -10.10
C SER A 63 27.43 28.93 -10.91
N LYS A 64 26.70 28.92 -12.03
CA LYS A 64 26.62 27.79 -12.96
C LYS A 64 27.04 28.28 -14.34
N GLY A 65 28.31 28.07 -14.69
CA GLY A 65 28.86 28.37 -16.02
C GLY A 65 28.24 27.50 -17.11
N GLY A 66 27.00 27.78 -17.48
CA GLY A 66 26.24 27.06 -18.49
C GLY A 66 25.46 28.02 -19.36
N ASP A 67 25.81 28.02 -20.65
CA ASP A 67 25.30 28.84 -21.72
C ASP A 67 23.76 28.92 -21.74
N GLY A 68 23.26 30.15 -21.79
CA GLY A 68 21.84 30.46 -21.73
C GLY A 68 21.24 30.53 -23.12
N THR A 69 20.67 29.43 -23.64
CA THR A 69 19.68 29.53 -24.74
C THR A 69 18.73 28.33 -24.81
N ARG A 70 17.50 28.50 -24.28
CA ARG A 70 16.20 28.22 -24.95
C ARG A 70 15.04 28.34 -23.94
N PRO A 71 14.04 29.22 -24.16
CA PRO A 71 12.91 29.35 -23.25
C PRO A 71 11.97 28.13 -23.38
N ALA A 72 11.87 27.34 -22.32
CA ALA A 72 10.99 26.18 -22.24
C ALA A 72 9.52 26.58 -22.52
N ARG A 73 8.74 25.71 -23.18
CA ARG A 73 7.31 25.93 -23.51
C ARG A 73 6.44 26.36 -22.31
N LEU A 74 6.86 26.06 -21.07
CA LEU A 74 6.23 26.57 -19.84
C LEU A 74 6.34 28.09 -19.69
N HIS A 75 7.46 28.69 -20.09
CA HIS A 75 7.72 30.13 -20.01
C HIS A 75 6.72 30.95 -20.85
N ARG A 76 6.32 30.44 -22.03
CA ARG A 76 5.32 31.10 -22.90
C ARG A 76 3.88 31.00 -22.40
N ILE A 77 3.50 29.86 -21.81
CA ILE A 77 2.15 29.65 -21.27
C ILE A 77 1.97 30.40 -19.94
N TRP A 78 3.02 30.41 -19.11
CA TRP A 78 3.06 31.15 -17.84
C TRP A 78 3.02 32.66 -18.05
N ASN A 79 3.74 33.19 -19.05
CA ASN A 79 3.72 34.62 -19.40
C ASN A 79 2.35 35.18 -19.76
N ARG A 80 1.44 34.35 -20.29
CA ARG A 80 0.16 34.83 -20.83
C ARG A 80 -0.99 34.80 -19.81
N TYR A 81 -0.96 33.88 -18.83
CA TYR A 81 -2.09 33.67 -17.92
C TYR A 81 -1.73 33.47 -16.45
N GLY A 82 -0.46 33.18 -16.12
CA GLY A 82 -0.03 32.86 -14.76
C GLY A 82 0.25 34.07 -13.88
N ALA A 83 0.85 35.14 -14.45
CA ALA A 83 1.28 36.31 -13.69
C ALA A 83 0.11 37.13 -13.10
N ILE A 84 -0.99 37.27 -13.85
CA ILE A 84 -2.18 38.01 -13.40
C ILE A 84 -2.88 37.24 -12.27
N GLY A 85 -3.12 35.94 -12.46
CA GLY A 85 -3.83 35.12 -11.48
C GLY A 85 -3.02 34.92 -10.19
N LEU A 86 -1.72 34.68 -10.31
CA LEU A 86 -0.85 34.55 -9.14
C LEU A 86 -0.70 35.90 -8.43
N GLY A 87 -0.49 37.01 -9.15
CA GLY A 87 -0.37 38.33 -8.54
C GLY A 87 -1.64 38.79 -7.85
N LEU A 88 -2.82 38.63 -8.46
CA LEU A 88 -4.06 39.10 -7.85
C LEU A 88 -4.47 38.29 -6.60
N LEU A 89 -4.09 37.01 -6.53
CA LEU A 89 -4.53 36.09 -5.46
C LEU A 89 -3.44 35.79 -4.42
N SER A 90 -2.15 35.92 -4.75
CA SER A 90 -1.08 35.59 -3.81
C SER A 90 -1.11 36.40 -2.51
N PRO A 91 -1.45 37.71 -2.49
CA PRO A 91 -1.54 38.48 -1.26
C PRO A 91 -2.55 37.90 -0.27
N LEU A 92 -3.63 37.30 -0.79
CA LEU A 92 -4.64 36.64 0.02
C LEU A 92 -4.18 35.26 0.52
N LEU A 93 -3.48 34.51 -0.34
CA LEU A 93 -3.25 33.07 -0.13
C LEU A 93 -1.95 32.73 0.58
N ILE A 94 -0.87 33.44 0.25
CA ILE A 94 0.49 33.13 0.70
C ILE A 94 1.29 34.36 1.11
N GLY A 95 0.73 35.56 0.94
CA GLY A 95 1.40 36.84 1.15
C GLY A 95 1.88 37.49 -0.16
N GLY A 96 1.93 38.82 -0.16
CA GLY A 96 2.27 39.60 -1.36
C GLY A 96 3.74 39.45 -1.76
N ALA A 97 4.63 39.48 -0.78
CA ALA A 97 6.08 39.38 -1.00
C ALA A 97 6.48 37.94 -1.44
N GLU A 98 5.88 36.94 -0.82
CA GLU A 98 6.08 35.51 -1.07
C GLU A 98 5.58 35.12 -2.46
N GLY A 99 4.43 35.66 -2.87
CA GLY A 99 3.90 35.48 -4.22
C GLY A 99 4.85 35.99 -5.31
N ILE A 100 5.49 37.14 -5.06
CA ILE A 100 6.51 37.70 -5.96
C ILE A 100 7.75 36.80 -5.99
N ALA A 101 8.26 36.36 -4.84
CA ALA A 101 9.41 35.45 -4.77
C ALA A 101 9.16 34.14 -5.55
N VAL A 102 8.00 33.51 -5.35
CA VAL A 102 7.62 32.29 -6.06
C VAL A 102 7.50 32.53 -7.55
N GLY A 103 6.89 33.63 -7.98
CA GLY A 103 6.78 33.93 -9.42
C GLY A 103 8.13 34.23 -10.08
N VAL A 104 9.07 34.88 -9.37
CA VAL A 104 10.44 35.12 -9.86
C VAL A 104 11.22 33.81 -10.01
N ILE A 105 11.11 32.89 -9.03
CA ILE A 105 11.70 31.54 -9.09
C ILE A 105 11.16 30.75 -10.29
N LEU A 106 9.87 30.93 -10.60
CA LEU A 106 9.21 30.28 -11.74
C LEU A 106 9.45 31.00 -13.08
N GLY A 107 10.24 32.08 -13.08
CA GLY A 107 10.68 32.78 -14.28
C GLY A 107 9.68 33.78 -14.85
N ALA A 108 8.76 34.31 -14.02
CA ALA A 108 7.86 35.40 -14.42
C ALA A 108 8.60 36.74 -14.57
N PRO A 109 8.16 37.63 -15.47
CA PRO A 109 8.66 39.00 -15.56
C PRO A 109 8.32 39.76 -14.27
N PRO A 110 9.31 40.25 -13.52
CA PRO A 110 9.09 40.80 -12.18
C PRO A 110 8.18 42.03 -12.18
N TRP A 111 8.27 42.90 -13.19
CA TRP A 111 7.50 44.15 -13.23
C TRP A 111 5.99 43.91 -13.38
N TRP A 112 5.59 42.94 -14.20
CA TRP A 112 4.18 42.54 -14.35
C TRP A 112 3.66 41.85 -13.09
N LEU A 113 4.48 40.99 -12.48
CA LEU A 113 4.11 40.29 -11.27
C LEU A 113 3.95 41.26 -10.10
N LEU A 114 4.87 42.20 -9.94
CA LEU A 114 4.82 43.26 -8.95
C LEU A 114 3.56 44.10 -9.13
N PHE A 115 3.25 44.55 -10.35
CA PHE A 115 2.04 45.31 -10.65
C PHE A 115 0.76 44.59 -10.19
N TRP A 116 0.55 43.34 -10.63
CA TRP A 116 -0.66 42.60 -10.29
C TRP A 116 -0.73 42.20 -8.81
N THR A 117 0.42 41.98 -8.18
CA THR A 117 0.49 41.71 -6.74
C THR A 117 0.18 42.95 -5.92
N SER A 118 0.63 44.13 -6.34
CA SER A 118 0.27 45.39 -5.70
C SER A 118 -1.23 45.69 -5.85
N VAL A 119 -1.80 45.44 -7.03
CA VAL A 119 -3.26 45.55 -7.26
C VAL A 119 -4.03 44.57 -6.39
N GLY A 120 -3.60 43.31 -6.31
CA GLY A 120 -4.20 42.29 -5.44
C GLY A 120 -4.12 42.67 -3.96
N THR A 121 -2.96 43.15 -3.50
CA THR A 121 -2.74 43.59 -2.12
C THR A 121 -3.68 44.72 -1.76
N ALA A 122 -3.79 45.75 -2.60
CA ALA A 122 -4.70 46.85 -2.37
C ALA A 122 -6.17 46.38 -2.34
N PHE A 123 -6.58 45.57 -3.32
CA PHE A 123 -7.93 45.05 -3.43
C PHE A 123 -8.35 44.21 -2.21
N TRP A 124 -7.54 43.20 -1.85
CA TRP A 124 -7.87 42.31 -0.74
C TRP A 124 -7.77 43.00 0.61
N THR A 125 -6.86 43.97 0.77
CA THR A 125 -6.81 44.78 2.00
C THR A 125 -8.10 45.57 2.18
N VAL A 126 -8.66 46.15 1.11
CA VAL A 126 -9.96 46.86 1.17
C VAL A 126 -11.09 45.89 1.53
N VAL A 127 -11.13 44.71 0.90
CA VAL A 127 -12.16 43.68 1.17
C VAL A 127 -12.10 43.19 2.61
N ILE A 128 -10.92 42.86 3.13
CA ILE A 128 -10.73 42.36 4.50
C ILE A 128 -11.04 43.46 5.52
N THR A 129 -10.61 44.70 5.25
CA THR A 129 -10.90 45.84 6.11
C THR A 129 -12.41 46.11 6.16
N ALA A 130 -13.09 46.13 5.02
CA ALA A 130 -14.55 46.31 4.96
C ALA A 130 -15.30 45.17 5.67
N GLY A 131 -14.90 43.92 5.44
CA GLY A 131 -15.47 42.75 6.11
C GLY A 131 -15.28 42.80 7.63
N GLY A 132 -14.10 43.21 8.10
CA GLY A 132 -13.82 43.42 9.53
C GLY A 132 -14.65 44.54 10.14
N SER A 133 -14.84 45.65 9.42
CA SER A 133 -15.68 46.77 9.87
C SER A 133 -17.16 46.42 9.97
N VAL A 134 -17.68 45.58 9.06
CA VAL A 134 -19.07 45.12 9.10
C VAL A 134 -19.27 44.02 10.14
N GLY A 135 -18.32 43.09 10.30
CA GLY A 135 -18.42 41.99 11.27
C GLY A 135 -18.34 42.40 12.74
N LEU A 136 -17.67 43.52 13.04
CA LEU A 136 -17.59 44.09 14.40
C LEU A 136 -18.86 44.84 14.84
N ALA A 137 -19.77 45.18 13.93
CA ALA A 137 -21.03 45.85 14.26
C ALA A 137 -22.15 44.88 14.72
N ALA A 138 -21.96 43.56 14.56
CA ALA A 138 -23.01 42.56 14.74
C ALA A 138 -22.73 41.49 15.82
N VAL A 139 -21.69 41.64 16.65
CA VAL A 139 -21.32 40.61 17.65
C VAL A 139 -21.01 41.26 19.02
N PRO A 140 -21.68 40.83 20.13
CA PRO A 140 -21.40 41.34 21.47
C PRO A 140 -19.99 40.98 21.97
N PRO A 141 -19.42 41.70 22.97
CA PRO A 141 -18.00 41.63 23.33
C PRO A 141 -17.53 40.32 24.01
N CYS A 142 -18.31 39.26 23.98
CA CYS A 142 -18.13 38.09 24.83
C CYS A 142 -17.63 36.86 24.08
N TYR A 143 -16.80 36.99 23.04
CA TYR A 143 -16.14 35.83 22.41
C TYR A 143 -14.81 36.22 21.75
N GLY A 144 -13.72 36.14 22.52
CA GLY A 144 -12.34 36.15 21.99
C GLY A 144 -12.00 34.93 21.10
N SER A 145 -12.93 33.99 20.93
CA SER A 145 -12.77 32.81 20.10
C SER A 145 -13.17 33.02 18.64
N LEU A 146 -13.91 34.08 18.26
CA LEU A 146 -14.34 34.25 16.86
C LEU A 146 -13.24 34.85 15.97
N VAL A 147 -12.43 35.77 16.51
CA VAL A 147 -11.22 36.28 15.82
C VAL A 147 -10.17 35.18 15.72
N SER A 148 -10.07 34.32 16.73
CA SER A 148 -9.27 33.10 16.70
C SER A 148 -9.81 32.10 15.67
N LEU A 149 -11.12 31.91 15.56
CA LEU A 149 -11.75 31.05 14.55
C LEU A 149 -11.61 31.60 13.13
N LEU A 150 -11.60 32.92 12.94
CA LEU A 150 -11.40 33.57 11.64
C LEU A 150 -9.92 33.58 11.26
N MET A 151 -8.98 33.73 12.21
CA MET A 151 -7.55 33.52 11.97
C MET A 151 -7.23 32.06 11.66
N TRP A 152 -7.78 31.11 12.41
CA TRP A 152 -7.64 29.68 12.13
C TRP A 152 -8.42 29.26 10.89
N GLY A 153 -9.53 29.92 10.59
CA GLY A 153 -10.32 29.73 9.37
C GLY A 153 -9.64 30.30 8.13
N ALA A 154 -8.91 31.41 8.25
CA ALA A 154 -8.09 31.99 7.20
C ALA A 154 -6.77 31.22 7.03
N LEU A 155 -6.11 30.78 8.11
CA LEU A 155 -4.97 29.86 8.05
C LEU A 155 -5.39 28.49 7.53
N ALA A 156 -6.56 27.97 7.90
CA ALA A 156 -7.11 26.74 7.35
C ALA A 156 -7.60 26.94 5.92
N ALA A 157 -8.11 28.11 5.52
CA ALA A 157 -8.44 28.42 4.14
C ALA A 157 -7.17 28.61 3.29
N SER A 158 -6.12 29.24 3.80
CA SER A 158 -4.80 29.35 3.16
C SER A 158 -4.09 28.00 3.11
N TYR A 159 -4.26 27.13 4.12
CA TYR A 159 -3.78 25.76 4.12
C TYR A 159 -4.65 24.83 3.26
N VAL A 160 -5.95 25.08 3.15
CA VAL A 160 -6.87 24.39 2.23
C VAL A 160 -6.75 24.98 0.84
N VAL A 161 -6.18 26.16 0.62
CA VAL A 161 -5.90 26.69 -0.72
C VAL A 161 -4.44 26.38 -1.14
N LEU A 162 -3.44 26.36 -0.26
CA LEU A 162 -2.20 25.60 -0.52
C LEU A 162 -2.50 24.10 -0.69
N VAL A 163 -3.47 23.63 0.08
CA VAL A 163 -4.22 22.38 0.01
C VAL A 163 -4.71 22.07 -1.39
N VAL A 164 -5.70 22.86 -1.79
CA VAL A 164 -6.67 22.68 -2.88
C VAL A 164 -6.28 23.48 -4.11
N TYR A 165 -5.62 24.63 -4.03
CA TYR A 165 -4.87 25.25 -5.14
C TYR A 165 -3.44 24.75 -5.25
N GLY A 166 -2.74 24.27 -4.23
CA GLY A 166 -1.56 23.44 -4.47
C GLY A 166 -1.99 22.12 -5.11
N THR A 167 -3.03 21.45 -4.62
CA THR A 167 -3.62 20.29 -5.34
C THR A 167 -4.45 20.68 -6.57
N ARG A 168 -4.82 21.94 -6.85
CA ARG A 168 -5.45 22.42 -8.11
C ARG A 168 -4.50 23.10 -9.07
N LEU A 169 -3.32 23.55 -8.69
CA LEU A 169 -2.20 23.85 -9.60
C LEU A 169 -1.47 22.56 -9.89
N ILE A 170 -1.33 21.65 -8.93
CA ILE A 170 -0.95 20.25 -9.17
C ILE A 170 -2.05 19.59 -10.00
N ARG A 171 -3.36 19.73 -9.67
CA ARG A 171 -4.49 19.25 -10.51
C ARG A 171 -4.70 20.02 -11.81
N ALA A 172 -4.31 21.28 -11.99
CA ALA A 172 -4.44 22.02 -13.26
C ALA A 172 -3.22 21.78 -14.15
N ARG A 173 -2.03 21.58 -13.56
CA ARG A 173 -0.90 20.88 -14.18
C ARG A 173 -1.27 19.43 -14.54
N TRP A 174 -2.28 18.85 -13.89
CA TRP A 174 -2.88 17.52 -14.16
C TRP A 174 -4.22 17.52 -14.93
N LYS A 175 -4.83 18.67 -15.22
CA LYS A 175 -6.14 18.80 -15.91
C LYS A 175 -6.03 19.57 -17.22
N GLY A 176 -4.99 20.40 -17.39
CA GLY A 176 -4.59 20.97 -18.68
C GLY A 176 -3.68 20.05 -19.51
N ARG A 177 -3.04 19.06 -18.89
CA ARG A 177 -2.76 17.79 -19.56
C ARG A 177 -3.99 16.94 -19.34
N LYS A 178 -4.66 16.48 -20.41
CA LYS A 178 -5.38 15.22 -20.36
C LYS A 178 -4.50 14.27 -19.54
N MET A 179 -4.98 13.80 -18.40
CA MET A 179 -4.46 12.59 -17.81
C MET A 179 -4.68 11.49 -18.86
N LYS A 180 -3.73 11.34 -19.79
CA LYS A 180 -3.24 10.00 -20.07
C LYS A 180 -2.85 9.45 -18.71
N LYS A 181 -3.29 8.22 -18.46
CA LYS A 181 -3.16 7.45 -17.22
C LYS A 181 -1.68 7.20 -16.83
N GLU A 182 -0.78 8.19 -16.85
CA GLU A 182 0.69 8.03 -16.87
C GLU A 182 1.36 7.78 -15.52
N GLY A 183 0.64 7.79 -14.40
CA GLY A 183 1.14 7.21 -13.14
C GLY A 183 1.06 5.67 -13.06
N TYR A 184 0.20 5.07 -13.89
CA TYR A 184 0.13 3.63 -14.14
C TYR A 184 0.54 3.28 -15.60
N GLN A 185 0.65 4.29 -16.47
CA GLN A 185 1.08 4.15 -17.87
C GLN A 185 2.56 4.48 -18.09
N MET A 186 3.38 5.03 -17.18
CA MET A 186 4.82 5.13 -17.51
C MET A 186 5.51 3.77 -17.61
N VAL A 187 5.02 2.76 -16.89
CA VAL A 187 5.33 1.34 -17.21
C VAL A 187 4.58 0.94 -18.47
N GLY A 188 3.30 1.31 -18.59
CA GLY A 188 2.48 1.04 -19.75
C GLY A 188 2.95 1.64 -21.09
N THR A 189 3.82 2.65 -21.15
CA THR A 189 4.26 3.30 -22.40
C THR A 189 5.58 2.73 -22.90
N GLU A 190 6.49 2.32 -22.01
CA GLU A 190 7.62 1.46 -22.38
C GLU A 190 7.10 0.07 -22.75
N VAL A 191 6.20 -0.49 -21.94
CA VAL A 191 5.50 -1.77 -22.23
C VAL A 191 4.58 -1.66 -23.45
N GLU A 192 3.85 -0.57 -23.72
CA GLU A 192 3.07 -0.40 -24.97
C GLU A 192 4.00 -0.25 -26.19
N SER A 193 5.17 0.38 -26.03
CA SER A 193 6.15 0.47 -27.11
C SER A 193 6.85 -0.86 -27.40
N ASP A 194 7.07 -1.67 -26.36
CA ASP A 194 7.63 -3.02 -26.47
C ASP A 194 6.57 -4.04 -26.93
N ILE A 195 5.31 -3.91 -26.51
CA ILE A 195 4.15 -4.64 -27.05
C ILE A 195 3.98 -4.35 -28.55
N ARG A 196 4.18 -3.10 -29.00
CA ARG A 196 4.15 -2.74 -30.42
C ARG A 196 5.37 -3.27 -31.19
N ARG A 197 6.51 -3.49 -30.54
CA ARG A 197 7.72 -4.09 -31.15
C ARG A 197 7.68 -5.62 -31.17
N ALA A 198 7.01 -6.26 -30.21
CA ALA A 198 6.90 -7.71 -30.09
C ALA A 198 5.99 -8.35 -31.16
N GLY A 199 5.36 -7.55 -32.02
CA GLY A 199 4.47 -8.05 -33.08
C GLY A 199 3.10 -8.50 -32.56
N PRO A 200 2.15 -8.80 -33.46
CA PRO A 200 0.82 -9.25 -33.07
C PRO A 200 0.90 -10.58 -32.32
N ILE A 201 0.23 -10.61 -31.17
CA ILE A 201 0.00 -11.80 -30.34
C ILE A 201 -0.69 -12.86 -31.22
N SER A 202 0.04 -13.90 -31.62
CA SER A 202 -0.50 -15.03 -32.41
C SER A 202 -1.70 -15.73 -31.74
N GLN A 203 -1.91 -15.52 -30.43
CA GLN A 203 -3.03 -16.12 -29.67
C GLN A 203 -4.24 -15.20 -29.45
N THR A 204 -4.29 -14.00 -30.07
CA THR A 204 -5.46 -13.09 -29.95
C THR A 204 -6.73 -13.61 -30.63
N VAL A 205 -6.67 -14.73 -31.34
CA VAL A 205 -7.86 -15.32 -31.96
C VAL A 205 -8.75 -16.02 -30.91
N ASN A 206 -8.23 -16.44 -29.73
CA ASN A 206 -9.00 -17.22 -28.73
C ASN A 206 -8.87 -16.80 -27.24
N GLY A 207 -8.14 -15.74 -26.89
CA GLY A 207 -7.98 -15.30 -25.49
C GLY A 207 -7.01 -16.18 -24.66
N PHE A 208 -6.77 -15.82 -23.38
CA PHE A 208 -5.87 -16.58 -22.49
C PHE A 208 -6.50 -17.90 -22.01
N PRO A 209 -5.70 -18.95 -21.73
CA PRO A 209 -6.18 -20.25 -21.24
C PRO A 209 -6.63 -20.17 -19.77
N TYR A 210 -7.77 -19.53 -19.53
CA TYR A 210 -8.25 -19.28 -18.17
C TYR A 210 -8.57 -20.58 -17.42
N ARG A 211 -8.01 -20.72 -16.22
CA ARG A 211 -8.32 -21.77 -15.26
C ARG A 211 -8.64 -21.15 -13.89
N THR A 212 -9.34 -21.87 -13.03
CA THR A 212 -9.50 -21.46 -11.62
C THR A 212 -8.15 -21.44 -10.91
N SER A 213 -7.34 -22.47 -11.13
CA SER A 213 -5.93 -22.51 -10.77
C SER A 213 -5.19 -23.57 -11.58
N TYR A 214 -3.91 -23.34 -11.83
CA TYR A 214 -3.01 -24.39 -12.31
C TYR A 214 -2.91 -25.55 -11.30
N TRP A 215 -2.98 -25.26 -10.00
CA TRP A 215 -2.80 -26.24 -8.92
C TRP A 215 -3.99 -27.19 -8.70
N PHE A 216 -5.11 -27.01 -9.41
CA PHE A 216 -6.36 -27.77 -9.21
C PHE A 216 -6.56 -28.83 -10.30
N ASP A 217 -5.47 -29.38 -10.80
CA ASP A 217 -5.40 -30.26 -11.97
C ASP A 217 -6.07 -31.64 -11.76
N ARG A 218 -6.19 -32.10 -10.51
CA ARG A 218 -6.84 -33.37 -10.17
C ARG A 218 -8.23 -33.18 -9.53
N PRO A 219 -9.20 -34.06 -9.84
CA PRO A 219 -10.43 -34.16 -9.06
C PRO A 219 -10.08 -34.36 -7.58
N HIS A 220 -10.81 -33.67 -6.72
CA HIS A 220 -10.65 -33.74 -5.28
C HIS A 220 -12.00 -34.01 -4.64
N ASP A 221 -11.98 -34.78 -3.56
CA ASP A 221 -13.15 -35.10 -2.78
C ASP A 221 -13.71 -33.83 -2.11
N ARG A 222 -15.03 -33.82 -1.88
CA ARG A 222 -15.70 -32.73 -1.19
C ARG A 222 -16.37 -33.27 0.06
N ALA A 223 -16.24 -32.52 1.14
CA ALA A 223 -17.00 -32.73 2.35
C ALA A 223 -18.47 -32.40 2.07
N PRO A 224 -19.42 -32.99 2.84
CA PRO A 224 -20.83 -32.71 2.68
C PRO A 224 -21.14 -31.22 2.79
N ARG A 225 -22.20 -30.77 2.13
CA ARG A 225 -22.76 -29.44 2.36
C ARG A 225 -23.44 -29.39 3.74
N LEU A 226 -23.45 -28.24 4.39
CA LEU A 226 -24.30 -28.04 5.56
C LEU A 226 -25.77 -28.01 5.16
N GLU A 227 -26.57 -28.91 5.72
CA GLU A 227 -28.01 -28.97 5.51
C GLU A 227 -28.76 -28.69 6.82
N GLY A 228 -29.93 -28.05 6.73
CA GLY A 228 -30.81 -27.81 7.87
C GLY A 228 -30.21 -26.88 8.93
N THR A 229 -30.31 -27.28 10.20
CA THR A 229 -29.80 -26.51 11.35
C THR A 229 -28.81 -27.34 12.15
N GLY A 230 -27.63 -26.77 12.44
CA GLY A 230 -26.60 -27.37 13.29
C GLY A 230 -26.23 -26.52 14.50
N ARG A 231 -25.61 -27.15 15.50
CA ARG A 231 -25.01 -26.49 16.66
C ARG A 231 -23.60 -27.03 16.92
N VAL A 232 -22.66 -26.13 17.23
CA VAL A 232 -21.26 -26.41 17.55
C VAL A 232 -20.77 -25.49 18.68
N ASP A 233 -19.65 -25.80 19.31
CA ASP A 233 -18.97 -24.85 20.21
C ASP A 233 -18.33 -23.71 19.41
N VAL A 234 -17.57 -24.06 18.38
CA VAL A 234 -16.84 -23.09 17.55
C VAL A 234 -17.08 -23.35 16.07
N ALA A 235 -17.46 -22.30 15.33
CA ALA A 235 -17.50 -22.34 13.87
C ALA A 235 -16.39 -21.51 13.24
N VAL A 236 -15.66 -22.08 12.29
CA VAL A 236 -14.62 -21.41 11.50
C VAL A 236 -15.16 -21.19 10.09
N VAL A 237 -15.21 -19.95 9.62
CA VAL A 237 -15.71 -19.60 8.28
C VAL A 237 -14.53 -19.32 7.37
N GLY A 238 -14.32 -20.19 6.38
CA GLY A 238 -13.25 -20.15 5.38
C GLY A 238 -12.26 -21.30 5.51
N GLY A 239 -12.12 -22.09 4.45
CA GLY A 239 -11.19 -23.22 4.31
C GLY A 239 -9.84 -22.84 3.70
N GLY A 240 -9.35 -21.63 3.97
CA GLY A 240 -7.96 -21.22 3.67
C GLY A 240 -7.01 -21.55 4.82
N PHE A 241 -5.71 -21.32 4.64
CA PHE A 241 -4.70 -21.64 5.67
C PHE A 241 -5.00 -21.02 7.04
N ALA A 242 -5.55 -19.81 7.09
CA ALA A 242 -5.95 -19.15 8.34
C ALA A 242 -7.05 -19.91 9.08
N GLY A 243 -8.06 -20.44 8.36
CA GLY A 243 -9.14 -21.22 8.95
C GLY A 243 -8.70 -22.63 9.32
N LEU A 244 -7.87 -23.25 8.47
CA LEU A 244 -7.31 -24.58 8.73
C LEU A 244 -6.41 -24.57 9.97
N SER A 245 -5.52 -23.58 10.09
CA SER A 245 -4.68 -23.39 11.29
C SER A 245 -5.53 -23.12 12.53
N ALA A 246 -6.54 -22.24 12.44
CA ALA A 246 -7.46 -21.97 13.55
C ALA A 246 -8.17 -23.24 14.05
N ALA A 247 -8.79 -24.01 13.16
CA ALA A 247 -9.47 -25.25 13.53
C ALA A 247 -8.50 -26.28 14.13
N ARG A 248 -7.28 -26.40 13.57
CA ARG A 248 -6.25 -27.30 14.08
C ARG A 248 -5.86 -26.94 15.51
N SER A 249 -5.50 -25.68 15.74
CA SER A 249 -5.07 -25.21 17.07
C SER A 249 -6.18 -25.24 18.12
N LEU A 250 -7.44 -25.06 17.72
CA LEU A 250 -8.57 -25.27 18.63
C LEU A 250 -8.66 -26.73 19.08
N LYS A 251 -8.52 -27.70 18.16
CA LYS A 251 -8.51 -29.13 18.51
C LYS A 251 -7.26 -29.56 19.29
N GLU A 252 -6.12 -28.88 19.10
CA GLU A 252 -4.89 -29.10 19.89
C GLU A 252 -5.06 -28.61 21.33
N ALA A 253 -5.67 -27.44 21.49
CA ALA A 253 -5.93 -26.85 22.80
C ALA A 253 -6.98 -27.64 23.58
N ASP A 254 -8.06 -28.07 22.92
CA ASP A 254 -9.10 -28.88 23.53
C ASP A 254 -9.72 -29.85 22.50
N SER A 255 -9.35 -31.12 22.64
CA SER A 255 -9.80 -32.20 21.76
C SER A 255 -11.29 -32.52 21.91
N SER A 256 -11.96 -32.06 22.97
CA SER A 256 -13.40 -32.29 23.19
C SER A 256 -14.28 -31.28 22.46
N LEU A 257 -13.72 -30.17 21.98
CA LEU A 257 -14.50 -29.13 21.31
C LEU A 257 -15.19 -29.65 20.05
N GLU A 258 -16.48 -29.32 19.95
CA GLU A 258 -17.23 -29.44 18.72
C GLU A 258 -16.89 -28.27 17.78
N VAL A 259 -15.97 -28.52 16.84
CA VAL A 259 -15.56 -27.53 15.84
C VAL A 259 -16.20 -27.85 14.49
N ALA A 260 -16.77 -26.85 13.83
CA ALA A 260 -17.15 -26.93 12.43
C ALA A 260 -16.37 -25.93 11.57
N LEU A 261 -15.90 -26.37 10.40
CA LEU A 261 -15.32 -25.48 9.38
C LEU A 261 -16.28 -25.41 8.19
N VAL A 262 -16.62 -24.19 7.76
CA VAL A 262 -17.55 -23.94 6.66
C VAL A 262 -16.84 -23.21 5.53
N GLU A 263 -16.79 -23.80 4.35
CA GLU A 263 -16.17 -23.26 3.14
C GLU A 263 -17.22 -23.13 2.02
N SER A 264 -17.23 -21.96 1.36
CA SER A 264 -18.16 -21.63 0.28
C SER A 264 -17.97 -22.45 -0.99
N GLU A 265 -16.75 -22.94 -1.22
CA GLU A 265 -16.36 -23.75 -2.39
C GLU A 265 -15.70 -25.05 -1.87
N HIS A 266 -14.47 -25.36 -2.28
CA HIS A 266 -13.66 -26.41 -1.66
C HIS A 266 -12.53 -25.81 -0.80
N VAL A 267 -12.04 -26.57 0.19
CA VAL A 267 -10.87 -26.21 0.99
C VAL A 267 -9.69 -25.94 0.07
N GLY A 268 -9.02 -24.81 0.29
CA GLY A 268 -7.94 -24.32 -0.56
C GLY A 268 -8.39 -23.48 -1.77
N PHE A 269 -9.69 -23.29 -2.04
CA PHE A 269 -10.17 -22.52 -3.20
C PHE A 269 -9.64 -21.08 -3.26
N GLY A 270 -9.46 -20.43 -2.09
CA GLY A 270 -9.01 -19.05 -1.96
C GLY A 270 -7.56 -18.81 -2.43
N ALA A 271 -6.97 -17.70 -1.94
CA ALA A 271 -5.55 -17.39 -2.16
C ALA A 271 -4.60 -18.51 -1.68
N SER A 272 -5.01 -19.29 -0.68
CA SER A 272 -4.21 -20.38 -0.10
C SER A 272 -3.88 -21.51 -1.06
N GLY A 273 -4.77 -21.88 -1.99
CA GLY A 273 -4.48 -22.89 -3.01
C GLY A 273 -4.07 -22.32 -4.37
N ARG A 274 -4.11 -20.99 -4.56
CA ARG A 274 -3.85 -20.33 -5.85
C ARG A 274 -2.50 -19.60 -5.95
N ASN A 275 -1.79 -19.41 -4.84
CA ASN A 275 -0.55 -18.64 -4.79
C ASN A 275 0.64 -19.36 -5.47
N GLY A 276 1.81 -18.71 -5.52
CA GLY A 276 3.03 -19.28 -6.11
C GLY A 276 3.74 -20.35 -5.26
N GLY A 277 3.28 -20.65 -4.05
CA GLY A 277 3.82 -21.71 -3.19
C GLY A 277 5.19 -21.42 -2.57
N GLY A 278 5.65 -20.16 -2.56
CA GLY A 278 6.84 -19.75 -1.82
C GLY A 278 6.54 -19.52 -0.34
N VAL A 279 7.43 -19.98 0.54
CA VAL A 279 7.35 -19.78 2.00
C VAL A 279 8.47 -18.83 2.41
N SER A 280 8.12 -17.55 2.60
CA SER A 280 9.07 -16.52 3.03
C SER A 280 9.42 -16.70 4.52
N PRO A 281 10.72 -16.72 4.87
CA PRO A 281 11.15 -16.89 6.26
C PRO A 281 11.20 -15.57 7.04
N ILE A 282 10.74 -14.46 6.45
CA ILE A 282 10.70 -13.14 7.09
C ILE A 282 9.32 -12.46 6.97
N PRO A 283 8.99 -11.52 7.87
CA PRO A 283 7.82 -10.66 7.74
C PRO A 283 7.83 -9.79 6.48
N PRO A 284 6.68 -9.18 6.10
CA PRO A 284 6.60 -8.23 5.01
C PRO A 284 7.52 -7.03 5.27
N MET A 285 8.05 -6.45 4.19
CA MET A 285 9.07 -5.39 4.28
C MET A 285 8.61 -4.12 5.00
N THR A 286 7.31 -3.83 5.02
CA THR A 286 6.77 -2.64 5.71
C THR A 286 7.04 -2.65 7.21
N TRP A 287 7.08 -3.82 7.85
CA TRP A 287 7.35 -3.91 9.28
C TRP A 287 8.80 -3.59 9.59
N LEU A 288 9.71 -3.98 8.69
CA LEU A 288 11.13 -3.71 8.82
C LEU A 288 11.41 -2.21 8.79
N LEU A 289 10.56 -1.44 8.09
CA LEU A 289 10.72 0.01 7.91
C LEU A 289 10.01 0.86 8.97
N ASP A 290 9.24 0.27 9.90
CA ASP A 290 8.39 1.02 10.83
C ASP A 290 9.16 1.53 12.06
N ARG A 291 9.21 2.87 12.22
CA ARG A 291 9.88 3.60 13.31
C ARG A 291 11.28 3.10 13.66
N LEU A 292 12.17 3.14 12.68
CA LEU A 292 13.56 2.71 12.85
C LEU A 292 14.37 3.56 13.86
N ASP A 293 13.90 4.75 14.20
CA ASP A 293 14.46 5.62 15.23
C ASP A 293 14.12 5.14 16.66
N ASP A 294 13.02 4.42 16.84
CA ASP A 294 12.58 3.89 18.13
C ASP A 294 13.34 2.59 18.47
N ARG A 295 14.01 2.56 19.62
CA ARG A 295 14.74 1.38 20.09
C ARG A 295 13.81 0.21 20.41
N SER A 296 12.69 0.47 21.10
CA SER A 296 11.73 -0.57 21.47
C SER A 296 11.15 -1.24 20.22
N ARG A 297 10.86 -0.44 19.20
CA ARG A 297 10.35 -0.95 17.93
C ARG A 297 11.38 -1.81 17.19
N ARG A 298 12.66 -1.43 17.19
CA ARG A 298 13.73 -2.25 16.60
C ARG A 298 13.86 -3.61 17.29
N GLU A 299 13.69 -3.66 18.61
CA GLU A 299 13.71 -4.91 19.37
C GLU A 299 12.49 -5.79 19.04
N ASP A 300 11.30 -5.20 18.91
CA ASP A 300 10.09 -5.91 18.48
C ASP A 300 10.20 -6.45 17.05
N VAL A 301 10.72 -5.64 16.11
CA VAL A 301 10.96 -6.07 14.73
C VAL A 301 11.96 -7.21 14.69
N ARG A 302 13.09 -7.10 15.41
CA ARG A 302 14.08 -8.19 15.52
C ARG A 302 13.45 -9.47 16.04
N TRP A 303 12.71 -9.39 17.13
CA TRP A 303 12.05 -10.54 17.72
C TRP A 303 11.02 -11.15 16.76
N ALA A 304 10.19 -10.33 16.10
CA ALA A 304 9.18 -10.80 15.16
C ALA A 304 9.80 -11.48 13.93
N ILE A 305 10.94 -11.00 13.43
CA ILE A 305 11.70 -11.67 12.37
C ILE A 305 12.13 -13.07 12.82
N GLY A 306 12.80 -13.18 13.98
CA GLY A 306 13.25 -14.46 14.51
C GLY A 306 12.11 -15.43 14.78
N TYR A 307 11.00 -14.92 15.33
CA TYR A 307 9.81 -15.73 15.56
C TYR A 307 9.18 -16.23 14.26
N ILE A 308 8.96 -15.36 13.25
CA ILE A 308 8.40 -15.79 11.95
C ILE A 308 9.32 -16.78 11.23
N HIS A 309 10.64 -16.60 11.36
CA HIS A 309 11.62 -17.53 10.85
C HIS A 309 11.44 -18.93 11.46
N GLU A 310 11.35 -18.99 12.79
CA GLU A 310 11.08 -20.22 13.54
C GLU A 310 9.75 -20.86 13.11
N GLN A 311 8.69 -20.07 12.96
CA GLN A 311 7.39 -20.58 12.49
C GLN A 311 7.45 -21.16 11.07
N SER A 312 8.31 -20.65 10.20
CA SER A 312 8.54 -21.26 8.88
C SER A 312 9.21 -22.63 8.98
N ARG A 313 10.07 -22.84 9.99
CA ARG A 313 10.70 -24.13 10.27
C ARG A 313 9.70 -25.13 10.86
N GLU A 314 8.94 -24.70 11.86
CA GLU A 314 7.87 -25.51 12.48
C GLU A 314 6.82 -25.97 11.45
N LEU A 315 6.51 -25.15 10.44
CA LEU A 315 5.65 -25.57 9.32
C LEU A 315 6.23 -26.81 8.60
N GLY A 316 7.53 -26.83 8.35
CA GLY A 316 8.22 -27.97 7.74
C GLY A 316 8.15 -29.22 8.61
N GLU A 317 8.41 -29.07 9.91
CA GLU A 317 8.33 -30.15 10.89
C GLU A 317 6.90 -30.71 11.00
N MET A 318 5.89 -29.85 10.95
CA MET A 318 4.48 -30.25 10.94
C MET A 318 4.09 -30.99 9.65
N ILE A 319 4.54 -30.50 8.48
CA ILE A 319 4.32 -31.18 7.20
C ILE A 319 4.88 -32.59 7.24
N GLN A 320 6.10 -32.76 7.76
CA GLN A 320 6.76 -34.06 7.86
C GLN A 320 6.10 -34.97 8.88
N SER A 321 5.82 -34.48 10.10
CA SER A 321 5.26 -35.30 11.18
C SER A 321 3.83 -35.77 10.91
N GLU A 322 3.02 -34.97 10.22
CA GLU A 322 1.65 -35.34 9.83
C GLU A 322 1.58 -36.06 8.47
N GLY A 323 2.72 -36.25 7.79
CA GLY A 323 2.80 -36.95 6.51
C GLY A 323 2.08 -36.23 5.35
N ILE A 324 2.15 -34.89 5.30
CA ILE A 324 1.49 -34.12 4.24
C ILE A 324 2.32 -34.16 2.94
N ASP A 325 1.83 -34.89 1.94
CA ASP A 325 2.41 -34.88 0.59
C ASP A 325 2.03 -33.58 -0.15
N CYS A 326 2.87 -32.55 -0.02
CA CYS A 326 2.67 -31.24 -0.64
C CYS A 326 3.91 -30.70 -1.35
N ASP A 327 4.78 -31.57 -1.85
CA ASP A 327 6.02 -31.20 -2.55
C ASP A 327 6.88 -30.20 -1.75
N TYR A 328 6.87 -30.33 -0.42
CA TYR A 328 7.63 -29.46 0.48
C TYR A 328 9.12 -29.69 0.31
N ARG A 329 9.88 -28.62 0.06
CA ARG A 329 11.33 -28.67 -0.06
C ARG A 329 12.00 -27.36 0.34
N PRO A 330 13.23 -27.40 0.88
CA PRO A 330 14.08 -26.23 0.96
C PRO A 330 14.31 -25.62 -0.41
N ALA A 331 14.20 -24.30 -0.50
CA ALA A 331 14.41 -23.56 -1.73
C ALA A 331 14.71 -22.08 -1.43
N PRO A 332 15.92 -21.60 -1.76
CA PRO A 332 16.25 -20.20 -1.58
C PRO A 332 15.26 -19.29 -2.31
N ILE A 333 14.88 -18.19 -1.65
CA ILE A 333 14.06 -17.13 -2.24
C ILE A 333 14.97 -15.97 -2.60
N ILE A 334 14.99 -15.58 -3.87
CA ILE A 334 15.79 -14.46 -4.35
C ILE A 334 14.86 -13.31 -4.71
N VAL A 335 15.11 -12.14 -4.13
CA VAL A 335 14.45 -10.89 -4.52
C VAL A 335 15.48 -10.04 -5.27
N THR A 336 15.17 -9.71 -6.52
CA THR A 336 16.07 -8.95 -7.41
C THR A 336 15.79 -7.44 -7.34
N ALA A 337 16.85 -6.65 -7.59
CA ALA A 337 16.81 -5.19 -7.61
C ALA A 337 17.21 -4.63 -8.98
N PRO A 338 16.23 -4.36 -9.86
CA PRO A 338 16.49 -3.77 -11.17
C PRO A 338 17.20 -2.40 -11.12
N ARG A 339 17.02 -1.63 -10.04
CA ARG A 339 17.56 -0.27 -9.88
C ARG A 339 18.47 -0.13 -8.65
N SER A 340 19.40 0.84 -8.69
CA SER A 340 20.43 0.99 -7.65
C SER A 340 19.86 1.28 -6.26
N PHE A 341 18.79 2.09 -6.18
CA PHE A 341 18.15 2.37 -4.90
C PHE A 341 17.48 1.13 -4.30
N GLN A 342 16.89 0.25 -5.12
CA GLN A 342 16.32 -1.02 -4.67
C GLN A 342 17.42 -1.95 -4.14
N ARG A 343 18.57 -1.98 -4.80
CA ARG A 343 19.73 -2.76 -4.32
C ARG A 343 20.20 -2.27 -2.95
N ALA A 344 20.24 -0.95 -2.75
CA ALA A 344 20.62 -0.38 -1.47
C ALA A 344 19.58 -0.70 -0.37
N LEU A 345 18.29 -0.66 -0.69
CA LEU A 345 17.22 -1.12 0.20
C LEU A 345 17.40 -2.61 0.57
N LEU A 346 17.62 -3.48 -0.42
CA LEU A 346 17.82 -4.92 -0.20
C LEU A 346 19.08 -5.23 0.63
N ARG A 347 20.15 -4.44 0.50
CA ARG A 347 21.34 -4.58 1.35
C ARG A 347 21.04 -4.21 2.79
N TRP A 348 20.38 -3.07 3.00
CA TRP A 348 19.95 -2.64 4.33
C TRP A 348 19.00 -3.66 4.99
N LEU A 349 18.12 -4.28 4.19
CA LEU A 349 17.27 -5.39 4.64
C LEU A 349 18.10 -6.61 5.07
N ALA A 350 19.11 -6.99 4.29
CA ALA A 350 20.00 -8.11 4.63
C ALA A 350 20.70 -7.88 5.99
N GLU A 351 21.23 -6.68 6.20
CA GLU A 351 21.87 -6.29 7.47
C GLU A 351 20.86 -6.36 8.63
N THR A 352 19.64 -5.86 8.44
CA THR A 352 18.58 -5.85 9.46
C THR A 352 18.14 -7.27 9.82
N CYS A 353 17.96 -8.15 8.82
CA CYS A 353 17.64 -9.56 9.05
C CYS A 353 18.79 -10.30 9.73
N GLY A 354 20.05 -10.01 9.38
CA GLY A 354 21.22 -10.59 10.03
C GLY A 354 21.30 -10.27 11.52
N LEU A 355 20.89 -9.06 11.92
CA LEU A 355 20.77 -8.69 13.34
C LEU A 355 19.70 -9.48 14.10
N ALA A 356 18.79 -10.16 13.41
CA ALA A 356 17.77 -11.04 13.96
C ALA A 356 18.13 -12.53 13.85
N GLY A 357 19.35 -12.85 13.41
CA GLY A 357 19.82 -14.22 13.24
C GLY A 357 19.27 -14.93 11.99
N VAL A 358 18.60 -14.23 11.08
CA VAL A 358 18.10 -14.82 9.83
C VAL A 358 19.18 -14.76 8.77
N ASN A 359 19.45 -15.92 8.14
CA ASN A 359 20.49 -16.03 7.12
C ASN A 359 20.05 -15.41 5.79
N CYS A 360 20.33 -14.11 5.66
CA CYS A 360 20.08 -13.30 4.48
C CYS A 360 21.39 -12.89 3.82
N ARG A 361 21.54 -13.17 2.53
CA ARG A 361 22.73 -12.79 1.76
C ARG A 361 22.39 -11.68 0.76
N ALA A 362 22.97 -10.50 0.94
CA ALA A 362 22.94 -9.47 -0.09
C ALA A 362 23.76 -9.95 -1.32
N LEU A 363 23.18 -9.79 -2.51
CA LEU A 363 23.78 -10.23 -3.76
C LEU A 363 24.16 -9.04 -4.64
N SER A 364 25.35 -9.08 -5.21
CA SER A 364 25.79 -8.21 -6.30
C SER A 364 25.20 -8.65 -7.65
N ALA A 365 25.36 -7.81 -8.67
CA ALA A 365 25.04 -8.20 -10.04
C ALA A 365 25.91 -9.37 -10.54
N ALA A 366 27.16 -9.47 -10.05
CA ALA A 366 28.05 -10.56 -10.39
C ALA A 366 27.56 -11.89 -9.81
N ASP A 367 27.11 -11.90 -8.54
CA ASP A 367 26.58 -13.09 -7.88
C ASP A 367 25.33 -13.66 -8.57
N LEU A 368 24.55 -12.79 -9.24
CA LEU A 368 23.31 -13.15 -9.92
C LEU A 368 23.48 -13.54 -11.39
N ARG A 369 24.66 -13.30 -11.99
CA ARG A 369 24.92 -13.52 -13.41
C ARG A 369 24.57 -14.94 -13.87
N ASP A 370 24.88 -15.93 -13.04
CA ASP A 370 24.67 -17.34 -13.34
C ASP A 370 23.41 -17.94 -12.68
N THR A 371 22.67 -17.11 -11.92
CA THR A 371 21.46 -17.54 -11.17
C THR A 371 20.17 -16.93 -11.75
N ILE A 372 20.28 -15.88 -12.55
CA ILE A 372 19.14 -15.15 -13.11
C ILE A 372 19.39 -14.89 -14.60
N ALA A 373 18.41 -15.19 -15.45
CA ALA A 373 18.53 -15.06 -16.90
C ALA A 373 18.35 -13.62 -17.44
N TYR A 374 18.14 -12.65 -16.56
CA TYR A 374 17.81 -11.27 -16.90
C TYR A 374 18.65 -10.25 -16.14
N PRO A 375 18.85 -9.04 -16.70
CA PRO A 375 19.70 -8.03 -16.08
C PRO A 375 19.11 -7.50 -14.77
N THR A 376 19.94 -7.41 -13.75
CA THR A 376 19.61 -6.82 -12.45
C THR A 376 20.86 -6.20 -11.81
N ARG A 377 20.71 -5.20 -10.95
CA ARG A 377 21.84 -4.53 -10.28
C ARG A 377 22.29 -5.25 -9.00
N GLY A 378 21.52 -6.23 -8.54
CA GLY A 378 21.79 -7.04 -7.36
C GLY A 378 20.52 -7.67 -6.82
N GLY A 379 20.56 -8.13 -5.57
CA GLY A 379 19.41 -8.77 -4.94
C GLY A 379 19.63 -9.08 -3.47
N LEU A 380 18.69 -9.81 -2.91
CA LEU A 380 18.72 -10.40 -1.58
C LEU A 380 18.31 -11.86 -1.71
N MET A 381 19.07 -12.76 -1.09
CA MET A 381 18.72 -14.17 -1.00
C MET A 381 18.39 -14.52 0.44
N PHE A 382 17.19 -15.06 0.64
CA PHE A 382 16.80 -15.77 1.85
C PHE A 382 17.23 -17.23 1.67
N VAL A 383 18.22 -17.66 2.44
CA VAL A 383 18.81 -19.00 2.33
C VAL A 383 17.80 -20.07 2.77
N GLU A 384 17.10 -19.80 3.87
CA GLU A 384 16.19 -20.72 4.56
C GLU A 384 14.73 -20.61 4.06
N GLY A 385 14.57 -20.21 2.80
CA GLY A 385 13.28 -20.24 2.13
C GLY A 385 12.83 -21.67 1.84
N HIS A 386 11.52 -21.86 1.66
CA HIS A 386 10.95 -23.14 1.27
C HIS A 386 9.95 -22.98 0.13
N MET A 387 9.64 -24.09 -0.54
CA MET A 387 8.57 -24.18 -1.50
C MET A 387 7.64 -25.34 -1.19
N VAL A 388 6.37 -25.15 -1.55
CA VAL A 388 5.29 -26.14 -1.45
C VAL A 388 4.44 -26.12 -2.71
N HIS A 389 3.67 -27.18 -2.91
CA HIS A 389 2.45 -27.17 -3.68
C HIS A 389 1.31 -26.63 -2.80
N PRO A 390 0.83 -25.39 -3.03
CA PRO A 390 -0.03 -24.70 -2.08
C PRO A 390 -1.40 -25.38 -1.90
N PHE A 391 -1.98 -25.92 -2.98
CA PHE A 391 -3.25 -26.64 -2.90
C PHE A 391 -3.12 -27.98 -2.15
N LYS A 392 -2.16 -28.84 -2.50
CA LYS A 392 -1.86 -30.06 -1.75
C LYS A 392 -1.63 -29.81 -0.25
N LEU A 393 -0.92 -28.73 0.12
CA LEU A 393 -0.75 -28.35 1.53
C LEU A 393 -2.11 -28.08 2.21
N ALA A 394 -3.00 -27.32 1.56
CA ALA A 394 -4.34 -27.07 2.09
C ALA A 394 -5.17 -28.36 2.23
N ARG A 395 -5.03 -29.30 1.28
CA ARG A 395 -5.69 -30.60 1.34
C ARG A 395 -5.11 -31.51 2.42
N GLY A 396 -3.80 -31.57 2.60
CA GLY A 396 -3.21 -32.32 3.72
C GLY A 396 -3.66 -31.80 5.08
N LEU A 397 -3.71 -30.47 5.23
CA LEU A 397 -4.27 -29.84 6.43
C LEU A 397 -5.75 -30.19 6.64
N ARG A 398 -6.55 -30.26 5.57
CA ARG A 398 -7.95 -30.74 5.63
C ARG A 398 -8.03 -32.15 6.21
N GLU A 399 -7.21 -33.08 5.71
CA GLU A 399 -7.23 -34.48 6.18
C GLU A 399 -6.90 -34.59 7.66
N ILE A 400 -5.96 -33.77 8.15
CA ILE A 400 -5.64 -33.69 9.59
C ILE A 400 -6.89 -33.27 10.39
N LEU A 401 -7.64 -32.26 9.92
CA LEU A 401 -8.83 -31.80 10.62
C LEU A 401 -9.93 -32.87 10.66
N LEU A 402 -10.12 -33.61 9.57
CA LEU A 402 -11.07 -34.73 9.52
C LEU A 402 -10.68 -35.82 10.53
N ARG A 403 -9.39 -36.21 10.59
CA ARG A 403 -8.88 -37.17 11.59
C ARG A 403 -9.09 -36.69 13.03
N ARG A 404 -9.04 -35.37 13.25
CA ARG A 404 -9.27 -34.74 14.56
C ARG A 404 -10.76 -34.47 14.87
N GLY A 405 -11.67 -34.97 14.04
CA GLY A 405 -13.12 -34.88 14.27
C GLY A 405 -13.73 -33.49 14.04
N VAL A 406 -13.09 -32.64 13.24
CA VAL A 406 -13.70 -31.37 12.81
C VAL A 406 -14.82 -31.66 11.79
N ARG A 407 -16.01 -31.11 12.02
CA ARG A 407 -17.12 -31.17 11.06
C ARG A 407 -16.83 -30.21 9.90
N LEU A 408 -16.46 -30.74 8.75
CA LEU A 408 -16.16 -29.94 7.57
C LEU A 408 -17.37 -29.85 6.65
N TYR A 409 -17.71 -28.63 6.24
CA TYR A 409 -18.76 -28.36 5.25
C TYR A 409 -18.19 -27.58 4.07
N GLU A 410 -18.11 -28.22 2.91
CA GLU A 410 -17.74 -27.59 1.63
C GLU A 410 -19.02 -27.18 0.87
N ASP A 411 -18.91 -26.40 -0.20
CA ASP A 411 -20.04 -25.87 -0.97
C ASP A 411 -21.10 -25.14 -0.13
N THR A 412 -20.68 -24.53 0.99
CA THR A 412 -21.56 -23.94 1.99
C THR A 412 -21.22 -22.46 2.16
N ARG A 413 -21.88 -21.60 1.39
CA ARG A 413 -21.61 -20.15 1.43
C ARG A 413 -22.37 -19.50 2.59
N VAL A 414 -21.64 -19.13 3.66
CA VAL A 414 -22.17 -18.24 4.71
C VAL A 414 -22.45 -16.85 4.11
N ALA A 415 -23.69 -16.39 4.20
CA ALA A 415 -24.11 -15.08 3.68
C ALA A 415 -24.22 -14.02 4.77
N ARG A 416 -24.66 -14.41 5.97
CA ARG A 416 -24.87 -13.51 7.11
C ARG A 416 -24.27 -14.09 8.39
N VAL A 417 -23.66 -13.23 9.18
CA VAL A 417 -23.14 -13.52 10.51
C VAL A 417 -23.93 -12.67 11.50
N LEU A 418 -24.74 -13.32 12.34
CA LEU A 418 -25.67 -12.67 13.25
C LEU A 418 -25.28 -12.97 14.70
N PRO A 419 -24.59 -12.03 15.39
CA PRO A 419 -24.37 -12.16 16.83
C PRO A 419 -25.71 -12.22 17.58
N THR A 420 -25.81 -13.13 18.54
CA THR A 420 -26.99 -13.30 19.40
C THR A 420 -26.58 -13.20 20.88
N ARG A 421 -27.56 -13.28 21.79
CA ARG A 421 -27.27 -13.32 23.24
C ARG A 421 -26.52 -14.58 23.66
N GLU A 422 -26.74 -15.69 22.96
CA GLU A 422 -26.21 -17.01 23.32
C GLU A 422 -25.01 -17.45 22.46
N GLY A 423 -24.60 -16.64 21.48
CA GLY A 423 -23.53 -16.99 20.57
C GLY A 423 -23.61 -16.21 19.25
N VAL A 424 -23.48 -16.93 18.14
CA VAL A 424 -23.51 -16.38 16.78
C VAL A 424 -24.22 -17.37 15.85
N ASP A 425 -25.16 -16.86 15.07
CA ASP A 425 -25.79 -17.63 14.00
C ASP A 425 -25.12 -17.30 12.65
N LEU A 426 -24.69 -18.36 11.97
CA LEU A 426 -24.27 -18.31 10.58
C LEU A 426 -25.43 -18.72 9.71
N LEU A 427 -25.91 -17.81 8.86
CA LEU A 427 -26.93 -18.11 7.86
C LEU A 427 -26.27 -18.27 6.49
N THR A 428 -26.47 -19.42 5.89
CA THR A 428 -26.00 -19.75 4.55
C THR A 428 -26.86 -19.08 3.48
N ALA A 429 -26.35 -19.01 2.26
CA ALA A 429 -27.06 -18.43 1.12
C ALA A 429 -28.29 -19.25 0.69
N ASP A 430 -28.27 -20.55 0.97
CA ASP A 430 -29.30 -21.54 0.62
C ASP A 430 -30.24 -21.89 1.79
N GLY A 431 -30.10 -21.22 2.94
CA GLY A 431 -31.10 -21.23 4.01
C GLY A 431 -30.76 -22.13 5.21
N ALA A 432 -29.70 -22.94 5.14
CA ALA A 432 -29.16 -23.65 6.30
C ALA A 432 -28.62 -22.69 7.37
N ARG A 433 -28.65 -23.11 8.63
CA ARG A 433 -28.21 -22.34 9.80
C ARG A 433 -27.21 -23.14 10.64
N LEU A 434 -26.12 -22.51 11.05
CA LEU A 434 -25.20 -23.07 12.03
C LEU A 434 -25.10 -22.11 13.22
N HIS A 435 -25.50 -22.58 14.39
CA HIS A 435 -25.31 -21.86 15.64
C HIS A 435 -23.97 -22.25 16.29
N ALA A 436 -23.19 -21.26 16.71
CA ALA A 436 -21.93 -21.47 17.42
C ALA A 436 -21.80 -20.54 18.63
N ARG A 437 -21.16 -20.99 19.70
CA ARG A 437 -20.84 -20.12 20.86
C ARG A 437 -19.83 -19.04 20.47
N LYS A 438 -18.82 -19.43 19.69
CA LYS A 438 -17.79 -18.54 19.10
C LYS A 438 -17.65 -18.79 17.60
N VAL A 439 -17.30 -17.73 16.86
CA VAL A 439 -17.04 -17.79 15.42
C VAL A 439 -15.67 -17.21 15.10
N VAL A 440 -14.92 -17.87 14.22
CA VAL A 440 -13.69 -17.35 13.61
C VAL A 440 -13.96 -17.01 12.15
N LEU A 441 -13.84 -15.75 11.76
CA LEU A 441 -13.94 -15.32 10.37
C LEU A 441 -12.56 -15.34 9.71
N ALA A 442 -12.30 -16.37 8.91
CA ALA A 442 -11.05 -16.59 8.18
C ALA A 442 -11.21 -16.43 6.66
N THR A 443 -12.12 -15.55 6.23
CA THR A 443 -12.51 -15.39 4.82
C THR A 443 -11.65 -14.40 4.03
N ASN A 444 -10.58 -13.86 4.63
CA ASN A 444 -9.58 -13.02 3.97
C ASN A 444 -10.21 -11.91 3.09
N ALA A 445 -9.95 -11.87 1.78
CA ALA A 445 -10.52 -10.88 0.86
C ALA A 445 -12.05 -11.00 0.70
N TYR A 446 -12.58 -12.20 0.88
CA TYR A 446 -14.01 -12.51 0.80
C TYR A 446 -14.78 -12.01 2.02
N THR A 447 -14.10 -11.55 3.08
CA THR A 447 -14.75 -10.86 4.22
C THR A 447 -15.61 -9.69 3.75
N SER A 448 -15.23 -9.02 2.66
CA SER A 448 -16.01 -7.93 2.05
C SER A 448 -17.40 -8.35 1.59
N GLN A 449 -17.63 -9.63 1.31
CA GLN A 449 -18.90 -10.17 0.83
C GLN A 449 -19.82 -10.59 1.98
N LEU A 450 -19.28 -10.84 3.18
CA LEU A 450 -20.06 -11.22 4.35
C LEU A 450 -20.87 -10.03 4.88
N ARG A 451 -22.14 -10.26 5.19
CA ARG A 451 -22.95 -9.30 5.94
C ARG A 451 -22.70 -9.50 7.43
N PHE A 452 -21.87 -8.64 8.01
CA PHE A 452 -21.51 -8.65 9.42
C PHE A 452 -21.45 -7.22 9.97
N GLY A 453 -22.37 -6.88 10.87
CA GLY A 453 -22.43 -5.58 11.55
C GLY A 453 -22.75 -4.37 10.65
N PRO A 454 -22.87 -3.16 11.25
CA PRO A 454 -23.20 -1.93 10.53
C PRO A 454 -22.03 -1.35 9.73
N ARG A 455 -20.79 -1.77 10.04
CA ARG A 455 -19.58 -1.39 9.32
C ARG A 455 -18.91 -2.65 8.80
N ARG A 456 -18.70 -2.72 7.48
CA ARG A 456 -17.87 -3.79 6.92
C ARG A 456 -16.46 -3.63 7.50
N PRO A 457 -15.78 -4.73 7.89
CA PRO A 457 -14.32 -4.70 7.94
C PRO A 457 -13.85 -4.06 6.63
N PHE A 458 -12.81 -3.25 6.63
CA PHE A 458 -12.27 -2.64 5.41
C PHE A 458 -11.21 -3.59 4.83
N PRO A 459 -11.54 -4.75 4.19
CA PRO A 459 -10.52 -5.39 3.41
C PRO A 459 -10.25 -4.52 2.20
N MET A 460 -8.98 -4.39 1.83
CA MET A 460 -8.60 -3.98 0.50
C MET A 460 -8.32 -5.26 -0.29
N PRO A 461 -9.31 -5.81 -1.05
CA PRO A 461 -9.02 -6.93 -1.92
C PRO A 461 -8.04 -6.46 -2.98
N VAL A 462 -6.92 -7.16 -3.06
CA VAL A 462 -5.95 -7.04 -4.14
C VAL A 462 -6.03 -8.33 -4.95
N HIS A 463 -6.09 -8.23 -6.27
CA HIS A 463 -5.92 -9.41 -7.13
C HIS A 463 -4.49 -9.49 -7.61
N THR A 464 -3.93 -10.69 -7.59
CA THR A 464 -2.68 -11.04 -8.28
C THR A 464 -2.98 -12.10 -9.34
N TYR A 465 -2.15 -12.18 -10.38
CA TYR A 465 -2.39 -13.02 -11.55
C TYR A 465 -1.13 -13.83 -11.86
N LEU A 466 -1.32 -15.02 -12.44
CA LEU A 466 -0.26 -15.95 -12.79
C LEU A 466 -0.49 -16.56 -14.17
N LEU A 467 0.61 -16.84 -14.85
CA LEU A 467 0.71 -17.57 -16.11
C LEU A 467 1.50 -18.86 -15.87
N ALA A 468 1.09 -19.94 -16.54
CA ALA A 468 1.88 -21.14 -16.69
C ALA A 468 2.14 -21.37 -18.17
N THR A 469 3.40 -21.59 -18.50
CA THR A 469 3.83 -22.07 -19.81
C THR A 469 3.44 -23.55 -20.01
N GLU A 470 3.45 -24.01 -21.25
CA GLU A 470 3.58 -25.44 -21.57
C GLU A 470 4.87 -26.03 -20.95
N PRO A 471 4.99 -27.35 -20.76
CA PRO A 471 6.24 -27.94 -20.28
C PRO A 471 7.39 -27.55 -21.22
N LEU A 472 8.43 -26.97 -20.65
CA LEU A 472 9.61 -26.51 -21.36
C LEU A 472 10.62 -27.65 -21.44
N ASP A 473 11.33 -27.73 -22.56
CA ASP A 473 12.46 -28.65 -22.68
C ASP A 473 13.63 -28.24 -21.76
N ASP A 474 14.53 -29.19 -21.52
CA ASP A 474 15.67 -28.99 -20.62
C ASP A 474 16.60 -27.86 -21.08
N ALA A 475 16.68 -27.61 -22.40
CA ALA A 475 17.51 -26.56 -22.96
C ALA A 475 16.96 -25.16 -22.63
N ILE A 476 15.63 -24.97 -22.67
CA ILE A 476 14.95 -23.74 -22.27
C ILE A 476 14.99 -23.60 -20.74
N LEU A 477 14.76 -24.68 -19.98
CA LEU A 477 14.85 -24.65 -18.52
C LEU A 477 16.25 -24.22 -18.05
N ALA A 478 17.31 -24.72 -18.68
CA ALA A 478 18.68 -24.30 -18.39
C ALA A 478 18.90 -22.80 -18.66
N LYS A 479 18.30 -22.25 -19.71
CA LYS A 479 18.38 -20.80 -20.02
C LYS A 479 17.72 -19.92 -18.95
N LEU A 480 16.71 -20.41 -18.23
CA LEU A 480 16.04 -19.67 -17.15
C LEU A 480 16.95 -19.46 -15.93
N ARG A 481 17.95 -20.33 -15.71
CA ARG A 481 18.95 -20.27 -14.62
C ARG A 481 18.39 -20.30 -13.19
N MET A 482 17.09 -20.56 -13.03
CA MET A 482 16.40 -20.46 -11.73
C MET A 482 16.83 -21.56 -10.75
N GLY A 483 17.26 -22.74 -11.23
CA GLY A 483 17.84 -23.81 -10.41
C GLY A 483 16.95 -24.25 -9.24
N GLY A 484 15.64 -24.33 -9.47
CA GLY A 484 14.67 -24.72 -8.44
C GLY A 484 14.45 -23.69 -7.33
N ARG A 485 14.83 -22.42 -7.53
CA ARG A 485 14.58 -21.30 -6.61
C ARG A 485 13.26 -20.60 -6.90
N PHE A 486 12.76 -19.87 -5.89
CA PHE A 486 11.66 -18.91 -6.09
C PHE A 486 12.29 -17.52 -6.29
N ILE A 487 11.91 -16.83 -7.35
CA ILE A 487 12.50 -15.54 -7.69
C ILE A 487 11.41 -14.48 -7.69
N GLY A 488 11.68 -13.32 -7.11
CA GLY A 488 10.85 -12.14 -7.16
C GLY A 488 11.66 -10.90 -7.53
N ASP A 489 11.00 -9.78 -7.74
CA ASP A 489 11.64 -8.48 -7.89
C ASP A 489 11.04 -7.41 -6.97
N THR A 490 11.70 -6.25 -6.95
CA THR A 490 11.22 -5.05 -6.26
C THR A 490 10.65 -4.01 -7.23
N ALA A 491 10.42 -4.39 -8.49
CA ALA A 491 9.92 -3.50 -9.52
C ALA A 491 8.51 -3.02 -9.19
N ALA A 492 8.11 -1.89 -9.78
CA ALA A 492 6.77 -1.35 -9.57
C ALA A 492 5.66 -2.33 -10.02
N SER A 493 5.94 -3.17 -11.02
CA SER A 493 5.01 -4.21 -11.50
C SER A 493 4.97 -5.45 -10.61
N PHE A 494 5.93 -5.60 -9.68
CA PHE A 494 6.19 -6.75 -8.81
C PHE A 494 5.95 -8.10 -9.50
N CYS A 495 7.01 -8.69 -10.04
CA CYS A 495 6.93 -10.01 -10.67
C CYS A 495 7.62 -11.07 -9.81
N TYR A 496 7.09 -12.29 -9.86
CA TYR A 496 7.70 -13.47 -9.26
C TYR A 496 7.56 -14.69 -10.16
N ALA A 497 8.44 -15.66 -9.97
CA ALA A 497 8.50 -16.85 -10.78
C ALA A 497 9.01 -18.07 -10.01
N ARG A 498 8.57 -19.24 -10.45
CA ARG A 498 9.14 -20.56 -10.08
C ARG A 498 9.05 -21.53 -11.24
N ILE A 499 9.85 -22.58 -11.17
CA ILE A 499 9.70 -23.76 -12.03
C ILE A 499 8.96 -24.85 -11.25
N HIS A 500 7.98 -25.49 -11.89
CA HIS A 500 7.31 -26.68 -11.37
C HIS A 500 6.84 -27.54 -12.54
N GLU A 501 7.09 -28.85 -12.48
CA GLU A 501 6.76 -29.80 -13.56
C GLU A 501 7.21 -29.31 -14.95
N HIS A 502 8.47 -28.86 -15.04
CA HIS A 502 9.08 -28.34 -16.27
C HIS A 502 8.39 -27.08 -16.83
N ARG A 503 7.48 -26.44 -16.08
CA ARG A 503 6.79 -25.22 -16.49
C ARG A 503 7.33 -24.02 -15.73
N LEU A 504 7.48 -22.91 -16.42
CA LEU A 504 7.60 -21.60 -15.78
C LEU A 504 6.22 -21.14 -15.31
N LEU A 505 6.09 -20.93 -14.01
CA LEU A 505 4.98 -20.20 -13.40
C LEU A 505 5.44 -18.76 -13.16
N PHE A 506 4.75 -17.79 -13.76
CA PHE A 506 5.13 -16.37 -13.70
C PHE A 506 3.94 -15.54 -13.20
N GLY A 507 4.12 -14.84 -12.08
CA GLY A 507 3.06 -14.11 -11.39
C GLY A 507 3.36 -12.64 -11.15
N GLY A 508 2.31 -11.85 -10.97
CA GLY A 508 2.37 -10.41 -10.72
C GLY A 508 1.12 -9.67 -11.18
N GLY A 509 1.27 -8.39 -11.52
CA GLY A 509 0.19 -7.59 -12.11
C GLY A 509 -0.88 -7.17 -11.11
N ASP A 510 -0.47 -6.86 -9.88
CA ASP A 510 -1.37 -6.61 -8.76
C ASP A 510 -2.38 -5.49 -9.03
N LYS A 511 -3.66 -5.77 -8.77
CA LYS A 511 -4.78 -4.83 -8.92
C LYS A 511 -5.39 -4.53 -7.56
N TYR A 512 -5.03 -3.37 -7.02
CA TYR A 512 -5.56 -2.85 -5.76
C TYR A 512 -7.03 -2.45 -5.86
N MET A 513 -7.73 -2.48 -4.73
CA MET A 513 -9.14 -2.09 -4.61
C MET A 513 -10.04 -2.83 -5.60
N SER A 514 -9.76 -4.13 -5.80
CA SER A 514 -10.56 -5.00 -6.67
C SER A 514 -11.80 -5.51 -5.93
N LYS A 515 -12.71 -6.16 -6.66
CA LYS A 515 -13.81 -6.95 -6.07
C LYS A 515 -13.36 -8.41 -6.02
N ALA A 516 -13.44 -9.06 -4.85
CA ALA A 516 -13.25 -10.50 -4.75
C ALA A 516 -14.34 -11.18 -5.58
N SER A 517 -14.04 -11.69 -6.78
CA SER A 517 -15.03 -12.27 -7.69
C SER A 517 -14.32 -13.05 -8.79
N THR A 518 -14.97 -14.09 -9.32
CA THR A 518 -14.43 -14.91 -10.43
C THR A 518 -14.30 -14.14 -11.73
N GLU A 519 -15.13 -13.12 -11.95
CA GLU A 519 -14.97 -12.20 -13.09
C GLU A 519 -13.65 -11.42 -13.00
N ALA A 520 -13.28 -10.96 -11.80
CA ALA A 520 -12.03 -10.24 -11.59
C ALA A 520 -10.79 -11.14 -11.74
N ASP A 521 -10.93 -12.47 -11.59
CA ASP A 521 -9.86 -13.43 -11.90
C ASP A 521 -9.52 -13.40 -13.40
N ARG A 522 -10.48 -13.05 -14.29
CA ARG A 522 -10.29 -12.98 -15.75
C ARG A 522 -10.11 -11.54 -16.22
N ALA A 523 -8.90 -11.01 -16.08
CA ALA A 523 -8.55 -9.65 -16.47
C ALA A 523 -7.64 -9.61 -17.72
N PRO A 524 -8.16 -9.66 -18.96
CA PRO A 524 -7.35 -9.85 -20.18
C PRO A 524 -6.24 -8.80 -20.33
N LYS A 525 -6.55 -7.52 -20.11
CA LYS A 525 -5.55 -6.43 -20.16
C LYS A 525 -4.45 -6.51 -19.10
N VAL A 526 -4.68 -7.26 -18.01
CA VAL A 526 -3.64 -7.50 -16.99
C VAL A 526 -2.78 -8.66 -17.44
N TYR A 527 -3.36 -9.73 -17.96
CA TYR A 527 -2.61 -10.85 -18.53
C TYR A 527 -1.77 -10.47 -19.74
N GLU A 528 -2.25 -9.59 -20.63
CA GLU A 528 -1.45 -9.04 -21.73
C GLU A 528 -0.17 -8.35 -21.21
N ARG A 529 -0.32 -7.54 -20.16
CA ARG A 529 0.81 -6.85 -19.51
C ARG A 529 1.73 -7.81 -18.78
N LEU A 530 1.17 -8.79 -18.06
CA LEU A 530 1.95 -9.80 -17.35
C LEU A 530 2.74 -10.69 -18.31
N HIS A 531 2.15 -11.05 -19.46
CA HIS A 531 2.82 -11.77 -20.52
C HIS A 531 3.93 -10.94 -21.16
N ALA A 532 3.69 -9.65 -21.43
CA ALA A 532 4.73 -8.75 -21.93
C ALA A 532 5.90 -8.62 -20.94
N GLU A 533 5.63 -8.54 -19.63
CA GLU A 533 6.68 -8.57 -18.60
C GLU A 533 7.42 -9.91 -18.58
N MET A 534 6.72 -11.04 -18.70
CA MET A 534 7.33 -12.37 -18.80
C MET A 534 8.33 -12.41 -19.96
N LEU A 535 7.96 -11.91 -21.14
CA LEU A 535 8.84 -11.84 -22.31
C LEU A 535 9.98 -10.82 -22.14
N ARG A 536 9.75 -9.73 -21.40
CA ARG A 536 10.84 -8.79 -21.05
C ARG A 536 11.89 -9.46 -20.17
N TYR A 537 11.48 -10.32 -19.24
CA TYR A 537 12.37 -11.12 -18.41
C TYR A 537 13.01 -12.29 -19.15
N PHE A 538 12.25 -12.96 -20.02
CA PHE A 538 12.65 -14.18 -20.71
C PHE A 538 12.30 -14.09 -22.21
N PRO A 539 13.05 -13.31 -23.01
CA PRO A 539 12.71 -13.06 -24.42
C PRO A 539 12.69 -14.32 -25.28
N PHE A 540 13.46 -15.34 -24.91
CA PHE A 540 13.52 -16.63 -25.60
C PHE A 540 12.26 -17.50 -25.42
N LEU A 541 11.25 -17.03 -24.66
CA LEU A 541 9.94 -17.67 -24.53
C LEU A 541 8.88 -17.08 -25.46
N ALA A 542 9.26 -16.25 -26.45
CA ALA A 542 8.32 -15.57 -27.34
C ALA A 542 7.35 -16.51 -28.07
N ASP A 543 7.82 -17.69 -28.46
CA ASP A 543 7.04 -18.71 -29.17
C ASP A 543 6.44 -19.77 -28.24
N THR A 544 6.69 -19.69 -26.93
CA THR A 544 6.20 -20.65 -25.94
C THR A 544 4.70 -20.44 -25.70
N ARG A 545 3.94 -21.54 -25.74
CA ARG A 545 2.51 -21.50 -25.45
C ARG A 545 2.25 -21.38 -23.95
N LEU A 546 1.14 -20.74 -23.62
CA LEU A 546 0.58 -20.73 -22.27
C LEU A 546 -0.45 -21.85 -22.14
N ASP A 547 -0.37 -22.62 -21.04
CA ASP A 547 -1.31 -23.71 -20.72
C ASP A 547 -2.32 -23.32 -19.63
N ALA A 548 -2.01 -22.30 -18.83
CA ALA A 548 -2.92 -21.76 -17.83
C ALA A 548 -2.68 -20.27 -17.58
N ALA A 549 -3.78 -19.58 -17.31
CA ALA A 549 -3.81 -18.24 -16.76
C ALA A 549 -4.83 -18.23 -15.61
N TRP A 550 -4.44 -17.84 -14.41
CA TRP A 550 -5.34 -17.77 -13.26
C TRP A 550 -5.00 -16.60 -12.35
N GLY A 551 -5.92 -16.25 -11.47
CA GLY A 551 -5.78 -15.12 -10.57
C GLY A 551 -6.55 -15.37 -9.28
N GLY A 552 -6.38 -14.48 -8.32
CA GLY A 552 -7.18 -14.55 -7.11
C GLY A 552 -7.06 -13.35 -6.20
N PRO A 553 -8.12 -13.07 -5.43
CA PRO A 553 -8.11 -12.02 -4.44
C PRO A 553 -7.39 -12.47 -3.16
N TYR A 554 -6.55 -11.59 -2.63
CA TYR A 554 -6.04 -11.65 -1.27
C TYR A 554 -6.30 -10.31 -0.57
N HIS A 555 -6.25 -10.29 0.76
CA HIS A 555 -6.51 -9.09 1.53
C HIS A 555 -5.17 -8.48 1.96
N GLN A 556 -4.90 -7.28 1.46
CA GLN A 556 -3.80 -6.45 1.90
C GLN A 556 -4.29 -5.47 2.97
N THR A 557 -3.57 -5.35 4.09
CA THR A 557 -3.78 -4.28 5.06
C THR A 557 -2.84 -3.11 4.77
N PHE A 558 -3.10 -1.92 5.31
CA PHE A 558 -2.22 -0.76 5.10
C PHE A 558 -0.81 -0.91 5.70
N THR A 559 -0.66 -1.85 6.63
CA THR A 559 0.56 -2.11 7.39
C THR A 559 1.18 -3.46 7.06
N ASP A 560 0.57 -4.21 6.14
CA ASP A 560 0.81 -5.63 5.85
C ASP A 560 0.69 -6.56 7.06
N ALA A 561 0.27 -6.04 8.22
CA ALA A 561 0.01 -6.81 9.42
C ALA A 561 -1.37 -7.47 9.34
N PRO A 562 -1.50 -8.76 9.69
CA PRO A 562 -2.80 -9.42 9.71
C PRO A 562 -3.66 -8.87 10.85
N ILE A 563 -4.98 -8.99 10.67
CA ILE A 563 -5.99 -8.61 11.65
C ILE A 563 -6.44 -9.90 12.34
N VAL A 564 -5.90 -10.12 13.54
CA VAL A 564 -6.25 -11.25 14.42
C VAL A 564 -6.76 -10.69 15.74
N ARG A 565 -8.07 -10.53 15.89
CA ARG A 565 -8.67 -9.90 17.09
C ARG A 565 -10.19 -10.11 17.16
N PRO A 566 -10.81 -9.95 18.34
CA PRO A 566 -12.27 -9.88 18.44
C PRO A 566 -12.85 -8.73 17.59
N ALA A 567 -14.04 -8.94 17.04
CA ALA A 567 -14.78 -7.91 16.35
C ALA A 567 -15.36 -6.90 17.35
N ALA A 568 -15.25 -5.61 17.04
CA ALA A 568 -15.51 -4.52 17.98
C ALA A 568 -16.94 -4.51 18.58
N HIS A 569 -17.93 -4.99 17.84
CA HIS A 569 -19.34 -5.04 18.27
C HIS A 569 -19.88 -6.47 18.39
N ALA A 570 -19.01 -7.47 18.38
CA ALA A 570 -19.37 -8.87 18.55
C ALA A 570 -18.17 -9.66 19.09
N PRO A 571 -17.92 -9.65 20.41
CA PRO A 571 -16.75 -10.32 21.01
C PRO A 571 -16.78 -11.85 20.87
N ASN A 572 -17.92 -12.42 20.48
CA ASN A 572 -18.02 -13.83 20.11
C ASN A 572 -17.56 -14.13 18.68
N VAL A 573 -17.17 -13.11 17.92
CA VAL A 573 -16.63 -13.22 16.57
C VAL A 573 -15.17 -12.76 16.58
N VAL A 574 -14.26 -13.65 16.22
CA VAL A 574 -12.83 -13.37 16.06
C VAL A 574 -12.54 -13.19 14.57
N LEU A 575 -11.92 -12.07 14.20
CA LEU A 575 -11.41 -11.85 12.85
C LEU A 575 -10.02 -12.51 12.74
N ASN A 576 -9.78 -13.27 11.67
CA ASN A 576 -8.49 -13.89 11.36
C ASN A 576 -8.17 -13.71 9.86
N ILE A 577 -7.81 -12.48 9.46
CA ILE A 577 -7.78 -12.04 8.04
C ILE A 577 -6.58 -11.13 7.74
N GLY A 578 -6.29 -10.87 6.46
CA GLY A 578 -5.38 -9.77 6.08
C GLY A 578 -3.90 -10.14 5.99
N TYR A 579 -3.59 -11.38 5.62
CA TYR A 579 -2.22 -11.90 5.59
C TYR A 579 -1.37 -11.44 4.40
N GLY A 580 -1.90 -10.59 3.51
CA GLY A 580 -1.16 -10.07 2.37
C GLY A 580 -0.47 -11.17 1.55
N SER A 581 0.81 -10.94 1.23
CA SER A 581 1.70 -11.88 0.51
C SER A 581 2.41 -12.89 1.42
N GLY A 582 2.27 -12.80 2.74
CA GLY A 582 2.97 -13.65 3.72
C GLY A 582 2.16 -14.86 4.21
N GLY A 583 0.99 -15.12 3.63
CA GLY A 583 -0.01 -16.01 4.21
C GLY A 583 0.36 -17.49 4.32
N VAL A 584 1.39 -18.00 3.66
CA VAL A 584 1.77 -19.42 3.79
C VAL A 584 2.42 -19.70 5.15
N ALA A 585 3.41 -18.89 5.54
CA ALA A 585 4.06 -19.00 6.85
C ALA A 585 3.21 -18.38 7.95
N GLN A 586 2.69 -17.16 7.75
CA GLN A 586 2.07 -16.40 8.84
C GLN A 586 0.76 -16.96 9.36
N THR A 587 0.03 -17.69 8.53
CA THR A 587 -1.23 -18.28 8.99
C THR A 587 -1.00 -19.44 9.96
N GLN A 588 0.18 -20.07 9.96
CA GLN A 588 0.45 -21.24 10.80
C GLN A 588 0.41 -20.92 12.29
N PHE A 589 0.99 -19.80 12.71
CA PHE A 589 0.96 -19.37 14.11
C PHE A 589 -0.37 -18.72 14.52
N SER A 590 -1.16 -18.23 13.54
CA SER A 590 -2.39 -17.52 13.84
C SER A 590 -3.44 -18.39 14.54
N GLY A 591 -3.38 -19.71 14.37
CA GLY A 591 -4.20 -20.65 15.12
C GLY A 591 -3.96 -20.59 16.62
N ARG A 592 -2.71 -20.39 17.07
CA ARG A 592 -2.36 -20.26 18.51
C ARG A 592 -2.97 -19.00 19.11
N LEU A 593 -2.94 -17.89 18.36
CA LEU A 593 -3.64 -16.67 18.72
C LEU A 593 -5.15 -16.87 18.83
N VAL A 594 -5.73 -17.54 17.83
CA VAL A 594 -7.16 -17.82 17.81
C VAL A 594 -7.59 -18.68 18.99
N ALA A 595 -6.80 -19.68 19.38
CA ALA A 595 -7.10 -20.54 20.53
C ALA A 595 -7.26 -19.72 21.82
N GLY A 596 -6.32 -18.82 22.13
CA GLY A 596 -6.42 -17.93 23.30
C GLY A 596 -7.62 -16.97 23.21
N LEU A 597 -7.89 -16.40 22.03
CA LEU A 597 -9.02 -15.48 21.83
C LEU A 597 -10.39 -16.16 21.91
N VAL A 598 -10.48 -17.45 21.58
CA VAL A 598 -11.72 -18.22 21.55
C VAL A 598 -11.98 -18.92 22.88
N LEU A 599 -10.96 -19.53 23.48
CA LEU A 599 -11.07 -20.38 24.67
C LEU A 599 -10.72 -19.65 25.98
N GLY A 600 -10.11 -18.46 25.90
CA GLY A 600 -9.80 -17.62 27.06
C GLY A 600 -8.34 -17.71 27.52
N GLU A 601 -8.04 -17.00 28.62
CA GLU A 601 -6.67 -16.68 29.08
C GLU A 601 -5.77 -17.90 29.27
N ARG A 602 -6.32 -19.03 29.72
CA ARG A 602 -5.55 -20.27 29.94
C ARG A 602 -4.89 -20.81 28.66
N PHE A 603 -5.43 -20.47 27.49
CA PHE A 603 -4.98 -20.96 26.19
C PHE A 603 -4.20 -19.90 25.40
N VAL A 604 -3.86 -18.77 26.03
CA VAL A 604 -3.08 -17.72 25.38
C VAL A 604 -1.62 -18.17 25.25
N ASP A 605 -1.15 -18.24 24.01
CA ASP A 605 0.27 -18.37 23.69
C ASP A 605 0.95 -16.98 23.86
N PRO A 606 1.91 -16.83 24.80
CA PRO A 606 2.53 -15.53 25.08
C PRO A 606 3.28 -14.91 23.91
N ASP A 607 3.92 -15.74 23.07
CA ASP A 607 4.69 -15.28 21.93
C ASP A 607 3.74 -14.87 20.80
N ALA A 608 2.73 -15.69 20.52
CA ALA A 608 1.72 -15.36 19.54
C ALA A 608 1.03 -14.03 19.93
N GLU A 609 0.69 -13.85 21.20
CA GLU A 609 0.09 -12.63 21.75
C GLU A 609 1.03 -11.42 21.70
N ARG A 610 2.34 -11.61 21.95
CA ARG A 610 3.34 -10.56 21.71
C ARG A 610 3.34 -10.14 20.24
N LEU A 611 3.31 -11.10 19.32
CA LEU A 611 3.27 -10.83 17.89
C LEU A 611 1.99 -10.08 17.48
N ARG A 612 0.83 -10.42 18.07
CA ARG A 612 -0.43 -9.68 17.85
C ARG A 612 -0.31 -8.23 18.32
N ARG A 613 0.30 -7.95 19.48
CA ARG A 613 0.55 -6.57 19.93
C ARG A 613 1.46 -5.81 18.96
N ILE A 614 2.49 -6.48 18.43
CA ILE A 614 3.36 -5.92 17.37
C ILE A 614 2.51 -5.57 16.14
N PHE A 615 1.55 -6.39 15.72
CA PHE A 615 0.65 -6.09 14.59
C PHE A 615 -0.21 -4.86 14.84
N GLU A 616 -0.82 -4.77 16.02
CA GLU A 616 -1.74 -3.66 16.37
C GLU A 616 -1.02 -2.32 16.52
N THR A 617 0.26 -2.34 16.89
CA THR A 617 1.09 -1.15 17.06
C THR A 617 1.83 -0.73 15.78
N THR A 618 1.90 -1.64 14.79
CA THR A 618 2.56 -1.38 13.51
C THR A 618 1.86 -0.25 12.77
N ARG A 619 2.62 0.71 12.24
CA ARG A 619 2.09 1.80 11.42
C ARG A 619 2.64 1.74 10.00
N ALA A 620 1.90 2.33 9.06
CA ALA A 620 2.37 2.45 7.69
C ALA A 620 3.61 3.37 7.68
N PRO A 621 4.79 2.90 7.23
CA PRO A 621 6.06 3.60 7.39
C PRO A 621 6.25 4.69 6.32
N ILE A 622 5.22 5.48 5.99
CA ILE A 622 5.28 6.44 4.86
C ILE A 622 6.43 7.43 5.04
N ALA A 623 6.61 7.97 6.25
CA ALA A 623 7.69 8.90 6.55
C ALA A 623 9.08 8.23 6.52
N GLU A 624 9.20 7.01 7.04
CA GLU A 624 10.47 6.27 7.06
C GLU A 624 10.89 5.80 5.66
N ALA A 625 9.93 5.40 4.82
CA ALA A 625 10.18 5.08 3.42
C ALA A 625 10.70 6.32 2.66
N LEU A 626 10.16 7.51 2.93
CA LEU A 626 10.65 8.77 2.36
C LEU A 626 12.05 9.13 2.87
N LYS A 627 12.30 9.01 4.18
CA LYS A 627 13.62 9.25 4.79
C LYS A 627 14.67 8.29 4.24
N LEU A 628 14.34 7.01 4.14
CA LEU A 628 15.23 6.00 3.56
C LEU A 628 15.49 6.30 2.08
N GLY A 629 14.47 6.67 1.30
CA GLY A 629 14.64 7.14 -0.07
C GLY A 629 15.63 8.30 -0.18
N LEU A 630 15.53 9.30 0.71
CA LEU A 630 16.45 10.44 0.79
C LEU A 630 17.87 10.06 1.23
N ARG A 631 18.02 9.09 2.15
CA ARG A 631 19.34 8.59 2.61
C ARG A 631 20.04 7.72 1.57
N LEU A 632 19.28 6.97 0.77
CA LEU A 632 19.80 6.10 -0.29
C LEU A 632 20.05 6.84 -1.61
N LEU A 633 19.52 8.06 -1.77
CA LEU A 633 19.68 8.93 -2.94
C LEU A 633 21.17 9.22 -3.29
N PRO A 634 22.04 9.60 -2.33
CA PRO A 634 23.47 9.81 -2.60
C PRO A 634 24.17 8.54 -3.09
N SER A 635 23.87 7.38 -2.49
CA SER A 635 24.43 6.08 -2.88
C SER A 635 23.94 5.61 -4.26
N ALA A 636 22.75 6.05 -4.67
CA ALA A 636 22.17 5.74 -5.97
C ALA A 636 22.70 6.66 -7.10
N ILE A 637 23.15 7.87 -6.76
CA ILE A 637 23.74 8.85 -7.69
C ILE A 637 25.24 8.61 -7.89
N LEU A 638 25.96 8.20 -6.83
CA LEU A 638 27.42 7.95 -6.87
C LEU A 638 27.81 6.55 -7.38
N GLY A 639 26.84 5.69 -7.66
CA GLY A 639 27.04 4.31 -8.15
C GLY A 639 26.58 4.08 -9.59
N SER A 640 26.50 5.13 -10.41
CA SER A 640 26.24 5.05 -11.86
C SER A 640 27.53 4.89 -12.65
#